data_AF-A0A525KA64-F1
#
_entry.id   AF-A0A525KA64-F1
#
_cell.length_a   1.000
_cell.length_b   1.000
_cell.length_c   1.000
_cell.angle_alpha   90.00
_cell.angle_beta   90.00
_cell.angle_gamma   90.00
#
_symmetry.space_group_name_H-M   'P 1'
#
loop_
_entity.id
_entity.type
_entity.pdbx_description
1 polymer ?
#
loop_
_entity_poly.entity_id
_entity_poly.type
_entity_poly.pdbx_seq_one_letter_code
_entity_poly.pdbx_strand_id
1 'polypeptide(L)'
;MDVIFTIISRNYAAQAATLMESLAVHEPKARRVVVATDGPIPQLARLAEVVDARGMGAPYAAMSVYYDALELNTAVKPYVFRHFLTEPGVTSATYLDPDILVFRPLDAVRAGLAEAQLALTPHLTKPLLGSAMPNDHAILQSGSFNLGFCAARAEPKVVDLMGWWADRCEFDCRVDLKNGLFTDQRWMDLSPGFVDSLAILRTPTLNLAYWNLEGRSLAKTADGWAVDGEPLAFFHFSGFDPARPDVLSKHQDRVRVTPGSPLAELLADYAAAMLKNGHETSRAIPYAHLKFPSGRLITPAMRRRALRAARDGKDFSAGLTAAVEAWVDAPDPEAALAGLPDVTRTMDQVWRDIPTGFQLDHEAGRLGFHQFFAEHAVTLGADAVSGSAAEALLAAWRSGAREADPTVWGEAPWRGPAAGALDWLREPSADRTPRAAKALLAARADLRAKFAGDPAGLIAWCLGAEAAAGRFAPDLLPANVIDGLARDPAPLLAAARLAEPGANDLKRRLSAGFGVAARAGWPASLTDALRGPFLEAAPAQPAPFIRLFLEIWESRVDLQRLFPLRSAAERFKFLRWLAGGGLAEYGVEFDALPASVRLHPQMQLARLTVRQRQAAARPAVGARVAELWVVEGAELAAEAAADRLVYEAMAGRFLGPAGPAAAPAQADLVRFLVHPDLVPADAIALHSRGVRWTRAVGVWDGEVAGGLNGDTVGLSFVDEVWAPAAPASFRPVRGQAPVAA
;
A
#
# COMPACT_ATOMS: atom_id res chain seq x y z
N MET A 1 -25.61 -28.49 24.32
CA MET A 1 -24.28 -27.87 24.23
C MET A 1 -23.31 -29.01 24.11
N ASP A 2 -22.73 -29.16 22.92
CA ASP A 2 -21.94 -30.35 22.60
C ASP A 2 -20.46 -30.02 22.63
N VAL A 3 -20.08 -28.90 22.00
CA VAL A 3 -18.69 -28.40 21.99
C VAL A 3 -18.62 -27.05 22.69
N ILE A 4 -17.68 -26.91 23.64
CA ILE A 4 -17.29 -25.62 24.22
C ILE A 4 -15.82 -25.41 23.91
N PHE A 5 -15.49 -24.30 23.26
CA PHE A 5 -14.13 -24.01 22.83
C PHE A 5 -13.65 -22.61 23.19
N THR A 6 -12.33 -22.47 23.27
CA THR A 6 -11.64 -21.19 23.39
C THR A 6 -10.47 -21.14 22.39
N ILE A 7 -9.99 -19.95 22.07
CA ILE A 7 -8.92 -19.73 21.10
C ILE A 7 -7.81 -18.94 21.80
N ILE A 8 -6.59 -19.44 21.75
CA ILE A 8 -5.45 -18.81 22.43
C ILE A 8 -4.17 -18.87 21.62
N SER A 9 -3.31 -17.88 21.87
CA SER A 9 -1.87 -18.04 21.71
C SER A 9 -1.26 -18.61 23.01
N ARG A 10 -0.04 -19.16 22.94
CA ARG A 10 0.66 -19.84 24.04
C ARG A 10 0.78 -19.00 25.31
N ASN A 11 0.82 -17.68 25.17
CA ASN A 11 0.87 -16.75 26.29
C ASN A 11 -0.42 -16.64 27.11
N TYR A 12 -1.52 -17.23 26.64
CA TYR A 12 -2.81 -17.33 27.34
C TYR A 12 -3.08 -18.74 27.88
N ALA A 13 -2.06 -19.61 27.97
CA ALA A 13 -2.25 -20.99 28.43
C ALA A 13 -2.81 -21.08 29.86
N ALA A 14 -2.42 -20.19 30.77
CA ALA A 14 -2.94 -20.20 32.15
C ALA A 14 -4.42 -19.80 32.23
N GLN A 15 -4.83 -18.83 31.42
CA GLN A 15 -6.22 -18.40 31.25
C GLN A 15 -7.06 -19.59 30.77
N ALA A 16 -6.66 -20.21 29.65
CA ALA A 16 -7.37 -21.38 29.12
C ALA A 16 -7.40 -22.55 30.10
N ALA A 17 -6.32 -22.83 30.84
CA ALA A 17 -6.33 -23.87 31.88
C ALA A 17 -7.40 -23.58 32.94
N THR A 18 -7.46 -22.34 33.42
CA THR A 18 -8.40 -21.88 34.44
C THR A 18 -9.86 -22.00 33.96
N LEU A 19 -10.13 -21.58 32.71
CA LEU A 19 -11.43 -21.79 32.07
C LEU A 19 -11.78 -23.28 31.97
N MET A 20 -10.87 -24.11 31.45
CA MET A 20 -11.14 -25.54 31.21
C MET A 20 -11.32 -26.35 32.50
N GLU A 21 -10.63 -25.97 33.59
CA GLU A 21 -10.85 -26.52 34.93
C GLU A 21 -12.26 -26.19 35.45
N SER A 22 -12.71 -24.95 35.28
CA SER A 22 -14.06 -24.55 35.70
C SER A 22 -15.16 -25.22 34.88
N LEU A 23 -14.95 -25.36 33.56
CA LEU A 23 -15.85 -26.10 32.68
C LEU A 23 -15.89 -27.59 33.01
N ALA A 24 -14.78 -28.18 33.52
CA ALA A 24 -14.77 -29.57 33.98
C ALA A 24 -15.80 -29.83 35.08
N VAL A 25 -16.00 -28.83 35.95
CA VAL A 25 -16.91 -28.91 37.10
C VAL A 25 -18.35 -28.64 36.66
N HIS A 26 -18.56 -27.60 35.85
CA HIS A 26 -19.90 -27.09 35.57
C HIS A 26 -20.52 -27.60 34.26
N GLU A 27 -19.70 -28.04 33.31
CA GLU A 27 -20.12 -28.60 32.02
C GLU A 27 -19.39 -29.93 31.71
N PRO A 28 -19.43 -30.93 32.61
CA PRO A 28 -18.62 -32.15 32.51
C PRO A 28 -18.91 -33.02 31.28
N LYS A 29 -20.09 -32.82 30.66
CA LYS A 29 -20.52 -33.57 29.47
C LYS A 29 -20.12 -32.90 28.15
N ALA A 30 -19.71 -31.63 28.18
CA ALA A 30 -19.31 -30.93 26.97
C ALA A 30 -17.93 -31.39 26.49
N ARG A 31 -17.76 -31.53 25.17
CA ARG A 31 -16.44 -31.65 24.55
C ARG A 31 -15.74 -30.30 24.70
N ARG A 32 -14.71 -30.27 25.52
CA ARG A 32 -13.91 -29.07 25.82
C ARG A 32 -12.71 -29.01 24.88
N VAL A 33 -12.57 -27.90 24.15
CA VAL A 33 -11.53 -27.74 23.13
C VAL A 33 -10.76 -26.42 23.31
N VAL A 34 -9.44 -26.48 23.17
CA VAL A 34 -8.56 -25.32 23.10
C VAL A 34 -7.95 -25.27 21.70
N VAL A 35 -8.22 -24.20 20.96
CA VAL A 35 -7.64 -23.96 19.64
C VAL A 35 -6.41 -23.08 19.78
N ALA A 36 -5.25 -23.62 19.42
CA ALA A 36 -3.98 -22.91 19.50
C ALA A 36 -3.64 -22.18 18.19
N THR A 37 -3.31 -20.89 18.27
CA THR A 37 -3.05 -20.03 17.11
C THR A 37 -1.58 -19.72 16.87
N ASP A 38 -0.66 -20.17 17.73
CA ASP A 38 0.76 -19.84 17.58
C ASP A 38 1.69 -20.96 18.08
N GLY A 39 1.23 -22.21 18.00
CA GLY A 39 2.02 -23.40 18.27
C GLY A 39 1.38 -24.35 19.29
N PRO A 40 1.97 -25.54 19.48
CA PRO A 40 1.42 -26.56 20.37
C PRO A 40 1.43 -26.12 21.85
N ILE A 41 0.41 -26.57 22.60
CA ILE A 41 0.21 -26.27 24.02
C ILE A 41 -0.02 -27.58 24.81
N PRO A 42 0.96 -28.49 24.83
CA PRO A 42 0.78 -29.85 25.35
C PRO A 42 0.35 -29.90 26.82
N GLN A 43 0.70 -28.88 27.62
CA GLN A 43 0.31 -28.79 29.03
C GLN A 43 -1.22 -28.72 29.25
N LEU A 44 -2.00 -28.34 28.22
CA LEU A 44 -3.46 -28.28 28.28
C LEU A 44 -4.15 -29.60 27.87
N ALA A 45 -3.42 -30.56 27.31
CA ALA A 45 -3.99 -31.82 26.80
C ALA A 45 -4.69 -32.67 27.89
N ARG A 46 -4.34 -32.45 29.16
CA ARG A 46 -5.00 -33.10 30.31
C ARG A 46 -6.33 -32.47 30.70
N LEU A 47 -6.62 -31.26 30.22
CA LEU A 47 -7.80 -30.46 30.59
C LEU A 47 -8.82 -30.38 29.46
N ALA A 48 -8.35 -30.39 28.20
CA ALA A 48 -9.17 -30.25 27.01
C ALA A 48 -8.47 -30.90 25.80
N GLU A 49 -9.23 -31.13 24.74
CA GLU A 49 -8.67 -31.42 23.42
C GLU A 49 -7.93 -30.18 22.91
N VAL A 50 -6.65 -30.32 22.53
CA VAL A 50 -5.86 -29.20 22.01
C VAL A 50 -5.68 -29.39 20.52
N VAL A 51 -6.16 -28.43 19.74
CA VAL A 51 -6.18 -28.48 18.27
C VAL A 51 -5.48 -27.26 17.68
N ASP A 52 -4.97 -27.41 16.46
CA ASP A 52 -4.26 -26.35 15.76
C ASP A 52 -5.22 -25.54 14.88
N ALA A 53 -5.19 -24.20 15.00
CA ALA A 53 -6.02 -23.32 14.18
C ALA A 53 -5.81 -23.51 12.67
N ARG A 54 -4.63 -23.97 12.23
CA ARG A 54 -4.32 -24.28 10.82
C ARG A 54 -5.22 -25.38 10.24
N GLY A 55 -5.73 -26.27 11.08
CA GLY A 55 -6.66 -27.33 10.68
C GLY A 55 -8.12 -26.87 10.53
N MET A 56 -8.43 -25.61 10.86
CA MET A 56 -9.81 -25.11 10.96
C MET A 56 -10.32 -24.38 9.72
N GLY A 57 -9.51 -24.36 8.64
CA GLY A 57 -9.92 -23.84 7.33
C GLY A 57 -9.73 -22.34 7.12
N ALA A 58 -9.16 -21.61 8.09
CA ALA A 58 -8.74 -20.22 7.89
C ALA A 58 -7.53 -20.15 6.93
N PRO A 59 -7.36 -19.06 6.15
CA PRO A 59 -6.11 -18.75 5.43
C PRO A 59 -5.02 -18.29 6.43
N TYR A 60 -4.77 -19.12 7.43
CA TYR A 60 -4.04 -18.83 8.64
C TYR A 60 -2.63 -18.29 8.37
N ALA A 61 -1.91 -18.90 7.42
CA ALA A 61 -0.55 -18.49 7.09
C ALA A 61 -0.51 -17.06 6.55
N ALA A 62 -1.47 -16.69 5.69
CA ALA A 62 -1.58 -15.31 5.21
C ALA A 62 -1.97 -14.36 6.35
N MET A 63 -2.97 -14.73 7.15
CA MET A 63 -3.42 -13.93 8.30
C MET A 63 -2.29 -13.66 9.31
N SER A 64 -1.39 -14.61 9.55
CA SER A 64 -0.28 -14.40 10.48
C SER A 64 0.73 -13.35 10.03
N VAL A 65 0.75 -13.01 8.73
CA VAL A 65 1.57 -11.92 8.18
C VAL A 65 1.01 -10.56 8.58
N TYR A 66 -0.31 -10.38 8.53
CA TYR A 66 -0.93 -9.07 8.67
C TYR A 66 -1.77 -8.85 9.94
N TYR A 67 -1.96 -9.87 10.77
CA TYR A 67 -2.59 -9.76 12.09
C TYR A 67 -1.63 -9.99 13.24
N ASP A 68 -1.75 -9.14 14.27
CA ASP A 68 -1.10 -9.38 15.55
C ASP A 68 -1.78 -10.54 16.33
N ALA A 69 -1.33 -10.81 17.55
CA ALA A 69 -1.87 -11.91 18.35
C ALA A 69 -3.35 -11.72 18.69
N LEU A 70 -3.79 -10.50 19.00
CA LEU A 70 -5.19 -10.22 19.34
C LEU A 70 -6.07 -10.38 18.09
N GLU A 71 -5.64 -9.78 16.99
CA GLU A 71 -6.35 -9.79 15.72
C GLU A 71 -6.43 -11.21 15.13
N LEU A 72 -5.36 -12.01 15.20
CA LEU A 72 -5.37 -13.39 14.68
C LEU A 72 -6.26 -14.32 15.52
N ASN A 73 -6.16 -14.26 16.86
CA ASN A 73 -6.99 -15.08 17.75
C ASN A 73 -8.47 -14.83 17.53
N THR A 74 -8.85 -13.58 17.28
CA THR A 74 -10.23 -13.20 17.02
C THR A 74 -10.66 -13.52 15.58
N ALA A 75 -9.79 -13.34 14.58
CA ALA A 75 -10.11 -13.58 13.17
C ALA A 75 -10.43 -15.05 12.85
N VAL A 76 -9.83 -16.00 13.56
CA VAL A 76 -10.05 -17.44 13.30
C VAL A 76 -11.36 -17.96 13.92
N LYS A 77 -12.00 -17.21 14.84
CA LYS A 77 -13.22 -17.60 15.56
C LYS A 77 -14.37 -18.07 14.65
N PRO A 78 -14.78 -17.34 13.58
CA PRO A 78 -15.81 -17.83 12.66
C PRO A 78 -15.45 -19.17 11.98
N TYR A 79 -14.19 -19.37 11.63
CA TYR A 79 -13.73 -20.62 10.99
C TYR A 79 -13.83 -21.81 11.95
N VAL A 80 -13.45 -21.59 13.22
CA VAL A 80 -13.58 -22.62 14.28
C VAL A 80 -15.04 -22.95 14.54
N PHE A 81 -15.92 -21.96 14.62
CA PHE A 81 -17.37 -22.20 14.71
C PHE A 81 -17.85 -23.04 13.53
N ARG A 82 -17.52 -22.65 12.30
CA ARG A 82 -17.95 -23.37 11.09
C ARG A 82 -17.46 -24.81 11.09
N HIS A 83 -16.22 -25.04 11.53
CA HIS A 83 -15.65 -26.39 11.65
C HIS A 83 -16.51 -27.27 12.55
N PHE A 84 -16.78 -26.85 13.80
CA PHE A 84 -17.56 -27.67 14.72
C PHE A 84 -19.04 -27.78 14.34
N LEU A 85 -19.66 -26.70 13.85
CA LEU A 85 -21.08 -26.70 13.48
C LEU A 85 -21.38 -27.53 12.22
N THR A 86 -20.35 -27.94 11.47
CA THR A 86 -20.49 -28.84 10.31
C THR A 86 -20.00 -30.26 10.60
N GLU A 87 -19.51 -30.52 11.81
CA GLU A 87 -19.11 -31.85 12.25
C GLU A 87 -20.34 -32.76 12.45
N PRO A 88 -20.38 -33.96 11.85
CA PRO A 88 -21.49 -34.89 12.03
C PRO A 88 -21.75 -35.22 13.51
N GLY A 89 -22.99 -35.03 13.96
CA GLY A 89 -23.42 -35.31 15.34
C GLY A 89 -23.27 -34.14 16.31
N VAL A 90 -22.61 -33.04 15.92
CA VAL A 90 -22.62 -31.80 16.69
C VAL A 90 -23.90 -31.01 16.36
N THR A 91 -24.65 -30.66 17.40
CA THR A 91 -25.88 -29.86 17.31
C THR A 91 -25.68 -28.41 17.77
N SER A 92 -24.64 -28.14 18.55
CA SER A 92 -24.32 -26.80 19.07
C SER A 92 -22.85 -26.64 19.43
N ALA A 93 -22.33 -25.43 19.19
CA ALA A 93 -21.00 -25.00 19.60
C ALA A 93 -21.08 -23.69 20.40
N THR A 94 -20.26 -23.58 21.44
CA THR A 94 -20.18 -22.40 22.31
C THR A 94 -18.74 -21.94 22.43
N TYR A 95 -18.50 -20.66 22.19
CA TYR A 95 -17.23 -19.99 22.43
C TYR A 95 -17.24 -19.25 23.77
N LEU A 96 -16.14 -19.37 24.50
CA LEU A 96 -15.81 -18.55 25.67
C LEU A 96 -14.39 -18.00 25.53
N ASP A 97 -14.21 -16.70 25.76
CA ASP A 97 -12.89 -16.08 25.87
C ASP A 97 -12.07 -16.76 26.98
N PRO A 98 -10.75 -16.89 26.80
CA PRO A 98 -9.91 -17.66 27.71
C PRO A 98 -9.85 -17.08 29.13
N ASP A 99 -10.12 -15.79 29.30
CA ASP A 99 -10.14 -15.08 30.58
C ASP A 99 -11.53 -15.06 31.26
N ILE A 100 -12.37 -16.04 30.93
CA ILE A 100 -13.64 -16.31 31.61
C ILE A 100 -13.45 -17.39 32.69
N LEU A 101 -14.11 -17.20 33.84
CA LEU A 101 -14.28 -18.24 34.86
C LEU A 101 -15.76 -18.59 35.04
N VAL A 102 -16.09 -19.89 34.95
CA VAL A 102 -17.45 -20.41 35.11
C VAL A 102 -17.69 -20.87 36.54
N PHE A 103 -18.82 -20.49 37.13
CA PHE A 103 -19.18 -20.80 38.52
C PHE A 103 -20.45 -21.66 38.65
N ARG A 104 -21.24 -21.78 37.58
CA ARG A 104 -22.47 -22.59 37.52
C ARG A 104 -22.66 -23.22 36.14
N PRO A 105 -23.48 -24.29 36.04
CA PRO A 105 -23.95 -24.77 34.74
C PRO A 105 -24.60 -23.66 33.92
N LEU A 106 -24.36 -23.66 32.62
CA LEU A 106 -24.83 -22.63 31.68
C LEU A 106 -26.27 -22.89 31.22
N ASP A 107 -27.20 -23.05 32.18
CA ASP A 107 -28.60 -23.39 31.91
C ASP A 107 -29.32 -22.34 31.06
N ALA A 108 -29.06 -21.04 31.30
CA ALA A 108 -29.60 -19.96 30.50
C ALA A 108 -29.14 -20.02 29.02
N VAL A 109 -27.93 -20.52 28.77
CA VAL A 109 -27.42 -20.73 27.40
C VAL A 109 -28.13 -21.91 26.74
N ARG A 110 -28.30 -23.04 27.46
CA ARG A 110 -29.08 -24.19 26.97
C ARG A 110 -30.52 -23.80 26.64
N ALA A 111 -31.18 -23.05 27.52
CA ALA A 111 -32.54 -22.57 27.29
C ALA A 111 -32.60 -21.62 26.08
N GLY A 112 -31.63 -20.70 25.94
CA GLY A 112 -31.55 -19.83 24.77
C GLY A 112 -31.40 -20.60 23.45
N LEU A 113 -30.53 -21.62 23.41
CA LEU A 113 -30.34 -22.49 22.24
C LEU A 113 -31.52 -23.44 21.98
N ALA A 114 -32.35 -23.73 22.97
CA ALA A 114 -33.57 -24.50 22.73
C ALA A 114 -34.55 -23.73 21.83
N GLU A 115 -34.60 -22.40 21.99
CA GLU A 115 -35.56 -21.52 21.32
C GLU A 115 -34.97 -20.75 20.12
N ALA A 116 -33.64 -20.61 20.03
CA ALA A 116 -32.99 -19.77 19.03
C ALA A 116 -31.76 -20.42 18.37
N GLN A 117 -31.49 -20.02 17.13
CA GLN A 117 -30.32 -20.40 16.34
C GLN A 117 -29.00 -19.88 16.91
N LEU A 118 -29.03 -18.67 17.47
CA LEU A 118 -27.88 -17.96 18.00
C LEU A 118 -28.23 -17.40 19.38
N ALA A 119 -27.29 -17.44 20.31
CA ALA A 119 -27.42 -16.84 21.63
C ALA A 119 -26.22 -15.93 21.93
N LEU A 120 -26.50 -14.67 22.25
CA LEU A 120 -25.51 -13.63 22.50
C LEU A 120 -25.81 -12.89 23.81
N THR A 121 -24.77 -12.30 24.39
CA THR A 121 -24.89 -11.39 25.54
C THR A 121 -24.58 -9.96 25.11
N PRO A 122 -25.42 -8.96 25.44
CA PRO A 122 -25.08 -7.57 25.22
C PRO A 122 -23.97 -7.14 26.19
N HIS A 123 -23.16 -6.13 25.84
CA HIS A 123 -22.27 -5.52 26.85
C HIS A 123 -23.09 -4.96 28.01
N LEU A 124 -24.13 -4.19 27.68
CA LEU A 124 -24.94 -3.46 28.63
C LEU A 124 -26.37 -3.97 28.69
N THR A 125 -26.90 -4.09 29.91
CA THR A 125 -28.33 -4.30 30.19
C THR A 125 -28.94 -3.14 30.98
N LYS A 126 -28.11 -2.20 31.43
CA LYS A 126 -28.45 -0.95 32.11
C LYS A 126 -27.59 0.17 31.49
N PRO A 127 -28.10 1.41 31.33
CA PRO A 127 -27.29 2.54 30.85
C PRO A 127 -26.12 2.86 31.78
N LEU A 128 -25.02 3.37 31.22
CA LEU A 128 -23.86 3.81 31.99
C LEU A 128 -24.03 5.29 32.41
N LEU A 129 -23.66 5.62 33.66
CA LEU A 129 -23.89 6.96 34.21
C LEU A 129 -22.59 7.79 34.27
N GLY A 130 -22.64 9.02 33.78
CA GLY A 130 -21.49 9.94 33.84
C GLY A 130 -20.40 9.65 32.80
N SER A 131 -19.23 10.28 32.97
CA SER A 131 -18.17 10.35 31.95
C SER A 131 -17.07 9.28 32.09
N ALA A 132 -17.13 8.41 33.11
CA ALA A 132 -16.15 7.37 33.32
C ALA A 132 -16.10 6.38 32.13
N MET A 133 -14.95 5.77 31.91
CA MET A 133 -14.67 4.79 30.87
C MET A 133 -14.84 3.35 31.37
N PRO A 134 -15.35 2.44 30.52
CA PRO A 134 -15.92 2.71 29.20
C PRO A 134 -17.27 3.41 29.32
N ASN A 135 -17.54 4.48 28.56
CA ASN A 135 -18.88 5.11 28.48
C ASN A 135 -19.70 4.52 27.31
N ASP A 136 -20.94 4.98 27.10
CA ASP A 136 -21.79 4.47 26.01
C ASP A 136 -21.13 4.56 24.62
N HIS A 137 -20.37 5.63 24.35
CA HIS A 137 -19.64 5.78 23.09
C HIS A 137 -18.53 4.73 22.94
N ALA A 138 -17.79 4.46 24.01
CA ALA A 138 -16.77 3.41 24.02
C ALA A 138 -17.39 2.03 23.77
N ILE A 139 -18.57 1.76 24.35
CA ILE A 139 -19.30 0.52 24.10
C ILE A 139 -19.74 0.43 22.63
N LEU A 140 -20.30 1.50 22.06
CA LEU A 140 -20.68 1.54 20.63
C LEU A 140 -19.49 1.33 19.69
N GLN A 141 -18.29 1.78 20.08
CA GLN A 141 -17.07 1.54 19.32
C GLN A 141 -16.59 0.09 19.36
N SER A 142 -16.89 -0.63 20.44
CA SER A 142 -16.53 -2.05 20.62
C SER A 142 -17.59 -3.03 20.10
N GLY A 143 -18.87 -2.66 20.09
CA GLY A 143 -20.00 -3.48 19.63
C GLY A 143 -21.12 -3.59 20.67
N SER A 144 -22.35 -3.80 20.21
CA SER A 144 -23.52 -3.94 21.09
C SER A 144 -23.49 -5.26 21.87
N PHE A 145 -23.01 -6.32 21.21
CA PHE A 145 -22.75 -7.62 21.82
C PHE A 145 -21.29 -7.79 22.23
N ASN A 146 -21.06 -8.50 23.33
CA ASN A 146 -19.71 -8.92 23.71
C ASN A 146 -19.47 -10.36 23.23
N LEU A 147 -18.49 -10.54 22.33
CA LEU A 147 -18.10 -11.81 21.73
C LEU A 147 -17.00 -12.55 22.51
N GLY A 148 -16.78 -12.17 23.77
CA GLY A 148 -16.21 -13.12 24.72
C GLY A 148 -17.13 -14.30 25.01
N PHE A 149 -18.40 -14.19 24.64
CA PHE A 149 -19.35 -15.29 24.62
C PHE A 149 -20.14 -15.30 23.30
N CYS A 150 -20.26 -16.47 22.69
CA CYS A 150 -21.17 -16.73 21.58
C CYS A 150 -21.57 -18.20 21.59
N ALA A 151 -22.85 -18.51 21.46
CA ALA A 151 -23.31 -19.90 21.36
C ALA A 151 -24.26 -20.03 20.17
N ALA A 152 -24.10 -21.09 19.38
CA ALA A 152 -24.84 -21.24 18.14
C ALA A 152 -25.20 -22.71 17.85
N ARG A 153 -26.32 -22.91 17.14
CA ARG A 153 -26.79 -24.22 16.68
C ARG A 153 -26.19 -24.60 15.34
N ALA A 154 -26.03 -25.90 15.11
CA ALA A 154 -25.61 -26.47 13.83
C ALA A 154 -26.79 -26.41 12.83
N GLU A 155 -27.08 -25.22 12.34
CA GLU A 155 -28.16 -24.97 11.38
C GLU A 155 -27.66 -24.22 10.14
N PRO A 156 -28.30 -24.41 8.97
CA PRO A 156 -27.84 -23.82 7.72
C PRO A 156 -27.59 -22.31 7.79
N LYS A 157 -28.55 -21.52 8.30
CA LYS A 157 -28.38 -20.06 8.42
C LYS A 157 -27.26 -19.63 9.37
N VAL A 158 -27.00 -20.41 10.41
CA VAL A 158 -25.87 -20.14 11.32
C VAL A 158 -24.56 -20.43 10.61
N VAL A 159 -24.47 -21.54 9.88
CA VAL A 159 -23.29 -21.87 9.07
C VAL A 159 -23.02 -20.80 8.02
N ASP A 160 -24.08 -20.28 7.37
CA ASP A 160 -23.99 -19.15 6.43
C ASP A 160 -23.48 -17.87 7.12
N LEU A 161 -24.00 -17.55 8.31
CA LEU A 161 -23.51 -16.43 9.14
C LEU A 161 -22.02 -16.59 9.45
N MET A 162 -21.56 -17.78 9.85
CA MET A 162 -20.15 -18.04 10.13
C MET A 162 -19.29 -17.91 8.88
N GLY A 163 -19.81 -18.30 7.71
CA GLY A 163 -19.16 -18.09 6.41
C GLY A 163 -18.98 -16.61 6.08
N TRP A 164 -20.06 -15.83 6.16
CA TRP A 164 -20.00 -14.38 5.95
C TRP A 164 -19.06 -13.70 6.95
N TRP A 165 -19.10 -14.10 8.22
CA TRP A 165 -18.24 -13.54 9.27
C TRP A 165 -16.77 -13.87 9.02
N ALA A 166 -16.46 -15.11 8.59
CA ALA A 166 -15.12 -15.50 8.15
C ALA A 166 -14.62 -14.60 7.01
N ASP A 167 -15.43 -14.38 5.97
CA ASP A 167 -15.05 -13.52 4.83
C ASP A 167 -14.75 -12.07 5.26
N ARG A 168 -15.47 -11.55 6.27
CA ARG A 168 -15.17 -10.23 6.84
C ARG A 168 -13.88 -10.28 7.66
N CYS A 169 -13.73 -11.29 8.49
CA CYS A 169 -12.59 -11.44 9.39
C CYS A 169 -11.27 -11.76 8.67
N GLU A 170 -11.30 -12.15 7.40
CA GLU A 170 -10.09 -12.29 6.59
C GLU A 170 -9.30 -10.99 6.45
N PHE A 171 -9.99 -9.86 6.22
CA PHE A 171 -9.31 -8.58 6.02
C PHE A 171 -9.70 -7.50 7.03
N ASP A 172 -10.89 -7.59 7.63
CA ASP A 172 -11.46 -6.54 8.47
C ASP A 172 -11.62 -6.94 9.96
N CYS A 173 -10.83 -7.92 10.45
CA CYS A 173 -10.71 -8.26 11.88
C CYS A 173 -9.53 -7.53 12.55
N ARG A 174 -9.63 -6.21 12.67
CA ARG A 174 -8.54 -5.37 13.20
C ARG A 174 -9.03 -4.28 14.13
N VAL A 175 -8.12 -3.73 14.94
CA VAL A 175 -8.42 -2.51 15.69
C VAL A 175 -8.26 -1.31 14.74
N ASP A 176 -9.39 -0.71 14.36
CA ASP A 176 -9.44 0.46 13.48
C ASP A 176 -10.71 1.27 13.76
N LEU A 177 -10.71 1.93 14.93
CA LEU A 177 -11.87 2.67 15.43
C LEU A 177 -12.32 3.78 14.47
N LYS A 178 -11.38 4.37 13.70
CA LYS A 178 -11.67 5.42 12.71
C LYS A 178 -12.57 4.90 11.58
N ASN A 179 -12.36 3.66 11.16
CA ASN A 179 -13.16 3.00 10.11
C ASN A 179 -14.28 2.13 10.69
N GLY A 180 -14.54 2.22 12.00
CA GLY A 180 -15.61 1.48 12.64
C GLY A 180 -15.32 -0.01 12.80
N LEU A 181 -14.05 -0.42 12.88
CA LEU A 181 -13.67 -1.82 13.13
C LEU A 181 -13.10 -2.00 14.53
N PHE A 182 -13.54 -3.07 15.20
CA PHE A 182 -12.98 -3.54 16.45
C PHE A 182 -13.03 -5.07 16.44
N THR A 183 -11.95 -5.65 15.89
CA THR A 183 -11.77 -7.11 15.72
C THR A 183 -12.99 -7.77 15.07
N ASP A 184 -13.39 -8.93 15.58
CA ASP A 184 -14.46 -9.79 15.15
C ASP A 184 -15.84 -9.34 15.64
N GLN A 185 -15.89 -8.61 16.76
CA GLN A 185 -17.08 -8.42 17.57
C GLN A 185 -18.19 -7.61 16.91
N ARG A 186 -17.85 -6.48 16.29
CA ARG A 186 -18.82 -5.57 15.69
C ARG A 186 -19.62 -6.19 14.56
N TRP A 187 -19.09 -7.20 13.89
CA TRP A 187 -19.79 -7.90 12.83
C TRP A 187 -21.08 -8.57 13.34
N MET A 188 -21.09 -9.02 14.60
CA MET A 188 -22.26 -9.68 15.19
C MET A 188 -23.38 -8.71 15.57
N ASP A 189 -23.17 -7.40 15.53
CA ASP A 189 -24.27 -6.42 15.63
C ASP A 189 -25.26 -6.55 14.45
N LEU A 190 -24.80 -7.12 13.31
CA LEU A 190 -25.63 -7.39 12.13
C LEU A 190 -26.32 -8.77 12.17
N SER A 191 -25.94 -9.63 13.11
CA SER A 191 -26.49 -11.00 13.22
C SER A 191 -28.02 -11.08 13.31
N PRO A 192 -28.78 -10.13 13.92
CA PRO A 192 -30.24 -10.20 13.94
C PRO A 192 -30.88 -10.19 12.54
N GLY A 193 -30.18 -9.66 11.52
CA GLY A 193 -30.64 -9.66 10.14
C GLY A 193 -30.28 -10.93 9.35
N PHE A 194 -29.46 -11.81 9.91
CA PHE A 194 -28.88 -12.97 9.21
C PHE A 194 -29.35 -14.32 9.73
N VAL A 195 -29.94 -14.38 10.93
CA VAL A 195 -30.51 -15.60 11.51
C VAL A 195 -32.03 -15.48 11.66
N ASP A 196 -32.74 -16.61 11.72
CA ASP A 196 -34.19 -16.64 11.94
C ASP A 196 -34.58 -16.33 13.38
N SER A 197 -33.69 -16.65 14.33
CA SER A 197 -33.94 -16.48 15.76
C SER A 197 -32.64 -16.18 16.51
N LEU A 198 -32.69 -15.15 17.35
CA LEU A 198 -31.59 -14.72 18.20
C LEU A 198 -32.07 -14.60 19.66
N ALA A 199 -31.49 -15.38 20.55
CA ALA A 199 -31.65 -15.23 21.99
C ALA A 199 -30.66 -14.18 22.52
N ILE A 200 -31.18 -13.01 22.90
CA ILE A 200 -30.40 -12.00 23.61
C ILE A 200 -30.50 -12.27 25.12
N LEU A 201 -29.45 -12.88 25.67
CA LEU A 201 -29.38 -13.28 27.08
C LEU A 201 -29.07 -12.07 27.97
N ARG A 202 -30.10 -11.53 28.63
CA ARG A 202 -30.01 -10.30 29.47
C ARG A 202 -29.84 -10.55 30.96
N THR A 203 -29.76 -11.82 31.39
CA THR A 203 -29.54 -12.16 32.81
C THR A 203 -28.25 -11.52 33.31
N PRO A 204 -28.21 -11.01 34.55
CA PRO A 204 -26.98 -10.43 35.11
C PRO A 204 -25.91 -11.48 35.42
N THR A 205 -26.27 -12.76 35.40
CA THR A 205 -25.42 -13.90 35.80
C THR A 205 -24.41 -14.32 34.73
N LEU A 206 -24.60 -13.91 33.48
CA LEU A 206 -23.71 -14.20 32.36
C LEU A 206 -22.92 -12.93 31.98
N ASN A 207 -21.66 -13.13 31.61
CA ASN A 207 -20.79 -12.08 31.09
C ASN A 207 -20.72 -10.83 31.98
N LEU A 208 -20.70 -11.06 33.30
CA LEU A 208 -20.45 -10.01 34.27
C LEU A 208 -18.97 -9.59 34.17
N ALA A 209 -18.73 -8.29 33.99
CA ALA A 209 -17.39 -7.75 33.77
C ALA A 209 -17.34 -6.26 34.13
N TYR A 210 -16.16 -5.64 33.93
CA TYR A 210 -15.95 -4.24 34.27
C TYR A 210 -16.93 -3.26 33.59
N TRP A 211 -17.41 -3.56 32.38
CA TRP A 211 -18.30 -2.68 31.63
C TRP A 211 -19.76 -2.69 32.11
N ASN A 212 -20.18 -3.69 32.91
CA ASN A 212 -21.57 -3.81 33.37
C ASN A 212 -21.73 -4.09 34.86
N LEU A 213 -20.63 -4.05 35.63
CA LEU A 213 -20.65 -4.27 37.08
C LEU A 213 -21.23 -3.07 37.86
N GLU A 214 -21.09 -1.85 37.34
CA GLU A 214 -21.71 -0.66 37.96
C GLU A 214 -23.24 -0.84 38.07
N GLY A 215 -23.79 -0.63 39.26
CA GLY A 215 -25.22 -0.81 39.53
C GLY A 215 -25.67 -2.27 39.64
N ARG A 216 -24.73 -3.22 39.83
CA ARG A 216 -25.01 -4.60 40.23
C ARG A 216 -24.40 -4.89 41.62
N SER A 217 -25.03 -5.75 42.40
CA SER A 217 -24.57 -6.17 43.73
C SER A 217 -23.92 -7.54 43.65
N LEU A 218 -22.59 -7.60 43.76
CA LEU A 218 -21.83 -8.85 43.84
C LEU A 218 -21.70 -9.29 45.30
N ALA A 219 -21.96 -10.56 45.59
CA ALA A 219 -21.84 -11.15 46.91
C ALA A 219 -21.24 -12.56 46.86
N LYS A 220 -20.49 -12.93 47.90
CA LYS A 220 -20.12 -14.32 48.19
C LYS A 220 -21.11 -14.88 49.20
N THR A 221 -21.83 -15.91 48.81
CA THR A 221 -22.85 -16.59 49.63
C THR A 221 -22.35 -17.98 50.05
N ALA A 222 -23.10 -18.68 50.92
CA ALA A 222 -22.78 -20.06 51.28
C ALA A 222 -22.78 -21.00 50.07
N ASP A 223 -23.60 -20.71 49.05
CA ASP A 223 -23.71 -21.53 47.86
C ASP A 223 -22.71 -21.15 46.77
N GLY A 224 -21.94 -20.06 46.93
CA GLY A 224 -20.99 -19.54 45.95
C GLY A 224 -21.23 -18.06 45.60
N TRP A 225 -20.74 -17.63 44.44
CA TRP A 225 -20.89 -16.25 43.97
C TRP A 225 -22.30 -15.95 43.47
N ALA A 226 -22.82 -14.78 43.81
CA ALA A 226 -24.11 -14.28 43.37
C ALA A 226 -24.03 -12.82 42.90
N VAL A 227 -24.88 -12.45 41.94
CA VAL A 227 -25.03 -11.09 41.42
C VAL A 227 -26.51 -10.71 41.41
N ASP A 228 -26.87 -9.57 41.99
CA ASP A 228 -28.25 -9.12 42.16
C ASP A 228 -29.17 -10.19 42.81
N GLY A 229 -28.59 -11.02 43.69
CA GLY A 229 -29.28 -12.11 44.39
C GLY A 229 -29.41 -13.42 43.59
N GLU A 230 -28.99 -13.45 42.32
CA GLU A 230 -28.99 -14.65 41.48
C GLU A 230 -27.61 -15.33 41.47
N PRO A 231 -27.52 -16.67 41.38
CA PRO A 231 -26.24 -17.36 41.27
C PRO A 231 -25.46 -16.92 40.03
N LEU A 232 -24.23 -16.41 40.22
CA LEU A 232 -23.38 -15.97 39.13
C LEU A 232 -22.99 -17.19 38.28
N ALA A 233 -23.19 -17.13 36.96
CA ALA A 233 -22.85 -18.23 36.07
C ALA A 233 -21.43 -18.11 35.52
N PHE A 234 -21.02 -16.94 35.01
CA PHE A 234 -19.61 -16.69 34.70
C PHE A 234 -19.24 -15.21 34.78
N PHE A 235 -17.97 -14.96 35.11
CA PHE A 235 -17.36 -13.63 35.11
C PHE A 235 -16.29 -13.56 34.02
N HIS A 236 -16.19 -12.44 33.32
CA HIS A 236 -15.22 -12.20 32.26
C HIS A 236 -14.17 -11.19 32.73
N PHE A 237 -12.94 -11.67 32.94
CA PHE A 237 -11.82 -10.92 33.53
C PHE A 237 -11.01 -10.14 32.48
N SER A 238 -11.70 -9.52 31.51
CA SER A 238 -11.05 -8.83 30.39
C SER A 238 -10.11 -7.73 30.84
N GLY A 239 -8.83 -7.86 30.50
CA GLY A 239 -7.77 -6.90 30.85
C GLY A 239 -7.31 -6.92 32.31
N PHE A 240 -7.64 -7.98 33.06
CA PHE A 240 -7.15 -8.21 34.42
C PHE A 240 -5.67 -8.64 34.43
N ASP A 241 -4.91 -8.19 35.42
CA ASP A 241 -3.52 -8.60 35.67
C ASP A 241 -3.43 -9.30 37.05
N PRO A 242 -3.11 -10.61 37.10
CA PRO A 242 -2.95 -11.34 38.36
C PRO A 242 -1.89 -10.75 39.31
N ALA A 243 -0.92 -9.98 38.81
CA ALA A 243 0.06 -9.29 39.65
C ALA A 243 -0.48 -8.01 40.30
N ARG A 244 -1.66 -7.53 39.86
CA ARG A 244 -2.34 -6.32 40.35
C ARG A 244 -3.82 -6.63 40.66
N PRO A 245 -4.12 -7.53 41.61
CA PRO A 245 -5.49 -7.93 41.93
C PRO A 245 -6.34 -6.80 42.53
N ASP A 246 -5.72 -5.68 42.90
CA ASP A 246 -6.37 -4.43 43.31
C ASP A 246 -6.99 -3.64 42.14
N VAL A 247 -6.75 -4.06 40.89
CA VAL A 247 -7.25 -3.40 39.68
C VAL A 247 -8.12 -4.38 38.90
N LEU A 248 -9.43 -4.06 38.77
CA LEU A 248 -10.39 -4.93 38.06
C LEU A 248 -10.02 -5.14 36.59
N SER A 249 -9.63 -4.07 35.88
CA SER A 249 -9.23 -4.13 34.49
C SER A 249 -8.43 -2.88 34.12
N LYS A 250 -7.47 -3.01 33.20
CA LYS A 250 -6.76 -1.88 32.60
C LYS A 250 -7.63 -1.03 31.65
N HIS A 251 -8.84 -1.47 31.32
CA HIS A 251 -9.71 -0.84 30.32
C HIS A 251 -10.79 0.09 30.90
N GLN A 252 -10.68 0.48 32.18
CA GLN A 252 -11.73 1.20 32.89
C GLN A 252 -11.19 2.10 34.01
N ASP A 253 -11.98 3.12 34.38
CA ASP A 253 -11.73 3.99 35.54
C ASP A 253 -13.00 4.20 36.41
N ARG A 254 -14.00 3.33 36.24
CA ARG A 254 -15.35 3.45 36.79
C ARG A 254 -15.53 2.74 38.14
N VAL A 255 -15.12 1.48 38.22
CA VAL A 255 -15.22 0.63 39.41
C VAL A 255 -13.91 0.65 40.16
N ARG A 256 -13.97 1.00 41.46
CA ARG A 256 -12.86 0.87 42.39
C ARG A 256 -12.98 -0.44 43.16
N VAL A 257 -11.89 -1.19 43.28
CA VAL A 257 -11.84 -2.40 44.09
C VAL A 257 -11.57 -2.01 45.54
N THR A 258 -12.59 -2.13 46.40
CA THR A 258 -12.44 -1.85 47.83
C THR A 258 -11.84 -3.08 48.53
N PRO A 259 -10.76 -2.96 49.33
CA PRO A 259 -10.21 -4.06 50.10
C PRO A 259 -11.27 -4.73 51.00
N GLY A 260 -11.29 -6.07 51.02
CA GLY A 260 -12.28 -6.85 51.77
C GLY A 260 -13.68 -6.90 51.17
N SER A 261 -13.92 -6.25 50.03
CA SER A 261 -15.19 -6.39 49.30
C SER A 261 -15.29 -7.75 48.60
N PRO A 262 -16.51 -8.24 48.29
CA PRO A 262 -16.70 -9.45 47.48
C PRO A 262 -15.96 -9.39 46.14
N LEU A 263 -15.84 -8.21 45.52
CA LEU A 263 -15.07 -8.05 44.28
C LEU A 263 -13.57 -8.28 44.49
N ALA A 264 -13.00 -7.75 45.58
CA ALA A 264 -11.59 -7.96 45.90
C ALA A 264 -11.27 -9.44 46.13
N GLU A 265 -12.16 -10.15 46.83
CA GLU A 265 -12.03 -11.59 47.06
C GLU A 265 -12.16 -12.39 45.75
N LEU A 266 -13.13 -12.06 44.89
CA LEU A 266 -13.29 -12.70 43.57
C LEU A 266 -12.03 -12.55 42.70
N LEU A 267 -11.46 -11.35 42.66
CA LEU A 267 -10.24 -11.07 41.88
C LEU A 267 -9.02 -11.79 42.47
N ALA A 268 -8.91 -11.87 43.79
CA ALA A 268 -7.85 -12.63 44.46
C ALA A 268 -7.96 -14.13 44.18
N ASP A 269 -9.18 -14.69 44.23
CA ASP A 269 -9.45 -16.09 43.92
C ASP A 269 -9.05 -16.42 42.47
N TYR A 270 -9.42 -15.55 41.50
CA TYR A 270 -9.02 -15.73 40.10
C TYR A 270 -7.52 -15.56 39.87
N ALA A 271 -6.88 -14.57 40.51
CA ALA A 271 -5.43 -14.39 40.44
C ALA A 271 -4.68 -15.62 40.97
N ALA A 272 -5.12 -16.20 42.09
CA ALA A 272 -4.54 -17.42 42.66
C ALA A 272 -4.66 -18.61 41.70
N ALA A 273 -5.82 -18.79 41.05
CA ALA A 273 -6.02 -19.84 40.05
C ALA A 273 -5.09 -19.67 38.84
N MET A 274 -4.98 -18.44 38.33
CA MET A 274 -4.09 -18.08 37.22
C MET A 274 -2.61 -18.35 37.54
N LEU A 275 -2.15 -17.94 38.72
CA LEU A 275 -0.78 -18.16 39.17
C LEU A 275 -0.48 -19.66 39.33
N LYS A 276 -1.41 -20.41 39.94
CA LYS A 276 -1.31 -21.88 40.05
C LYS A 276 -1.22 -22.56 38.67
N ASN A 277 -1.94 -22.04 37.68
CA ASN A 277 -1.95 -22.54 36.31
C ASN A 277 -0.78 -22.03 35.45
N GLY A 278 0.24 -21.41 36.05
CA GLY A 278 1.48 -21.06 35.38
C GLY A 278 1.40 -19.76 34.59
N HIS A 279 0.63 -18.77 35.05
CA HIS A 279 0.54 -17.46 34.39
C HIS A 279 1.91 -16.81 34.17
N GLU A 280 2.79 -16.81 35.17
CA GLU A 280 4.13 -16.22 35.06
C GLU A 280 5.00 -16.87 33.97
N THR A 281 4.90 -18.20 33.81
CA THR A 281 5.63 -18.91 32.76
C THR A 281 5.01 -18.67 31.39
N SER A 282 3.68 -18.76 31.27
CA SER A 282 2.99 -18.63 29.99
C SER A 282 3.05 -17.20 29.44
N ARG A 283 2.80 -16.17 30.27
CA ARG A 283 2.83 -14.76 29.82
C ARG A 283 4.17 -14.33 29.21
N ALA A 284 5.26 -14.99 29.60
CA ALA A 284 6.61 -14.71 29.12
C ALA A 284 6.90 -15.31 27.73
N ILE A 285 6.05 -16.21 27.23
CA ILE A 285 6.19 -16.82 25.91
C ILE A 285 5.82 -15.76 24.85
N PRO A 286 6.74 -15.36 23.96
CA PRO A 286 6.41 -14.43 22.89
C PRO A 286 5.46 -15.07 21.88
N TYR A 287 4.56 -14.26 21.33
CA TYR A 287 3.72 -14.66 20.20
C TYR A 287 4.58 -15.18 19.04
N ALA A 288 4.26 -16.36 18.50
CA ALA A 288 5.13 -17.03 17.53
C ALA A 288 5.35 -16.22 16.24
N HIS A 289 4.34 -15.45 15.83
CA HIS A 289 4.39 -14.65 14.59
C HIS A 289 4.87 -13.22 14.84
N LEU A 290 5.49 -12.95 15.99
CA LEU A 290 6.01 -11.61 16.33
C LEU A 290 7.22 -11.21 15.47
N LYS A 291 7.94 -12.18 14.90
CA LYS A 291 9.21 -11.98 14.19
C LYS A 291 9.19 -12.68 12.83
N PHE A 292 9.93 -12.12 11.88
CA PHE A 292 10.35 -12.82 10.67
C PHE A 292 11.32 -13.96 11.00
N PRO A 293 11.57 -14.91 10.06
CA PRO A 293 12.55 -15.97 10.25
C PRO A 293 13.96 -15.49 10.63
N SER A 294 14.35 -14.27 10.22
CA SER A 294 15.62 -13.63 10.61
C SER A 294 15.71 -13.26 12.10
N GLY A 295 14.59 -13.22 12.82
CA GLY A 295 14.47 -12.69 14.16
C GLY A 295 14.08 -11.21 14.24
N ARG A 296 13.96 -10.52 13.10
CA ARG A 296 13.47 -9.13 13.02
C ARG A 296 12.01 -9.03 13.46
N LEU A 297 11.69 -8.04 14.30
CA LEU A 297 10.32 -7.80 14.77
C LEU A 297 9.44 -7.27 13.63
N ILE A 298 8.20 -7.72 13.59
CA ILE A 298 7.20 -7.24 12.63
C ILE A 298 6.43 -6.09 13.24
N THR A 299 6.58 -4.90 12.68
CA THR A 299 5.94 -3.69 13.20
C THR A 299 4.47 -3.59 12.79
N PRO A 300 3.64 -2.80 13.49
CA PRO A 300 2.26 -2.55 13.07
C PRO A 300 2.17 -2.02 11.63
N ALA A 301 3.10 -1.15 11.22
CA ALA A 301 3.15 -0.63 9.85
C ALA A 301 3.35 -1.77 8.83
N MET A 302 4.30 -2.68 9.07
CA MET A 302 4.52 -3.83 8.17
C MET A 302 3.25 -4.69 8.01
N ARG A 303 2.57 -4.97 9.14
CA ARG A 303 1.31 -5.72 9.14
C ARG A 303 0.21 -5.02 8.35
N ARG A 304 0.03 -3.72 8.57
CA ARG A 304 -1.00 -2.93 7.86
C ARG A 304 -0.72 -2.82 6.37
N ARG A 305 0.55 -2.74 5.97
CA ARG A 305 0.93 -2.72 4.55
C ARG A 305 0.71 -4.06 3.88
N ALA A 306 1.06 -5.16 4.56
CA ALA A 306 0.79 -6.52 4.13
C ALA A 306 -0.72 -6.77 4.01
N LEU A 307 -1.53 -6.28 4.94
CA LEU A 307 -2.99 -6.37 4.89
C LEU A 307 -3.56 -5.74 3.61
N ARG A 308 -3.14 -4.51 3.30
CA ARG A 308 -3.55 -3.83 2.06
C ARG A 308 -3.15 -4.63 0.84
N ALA A 309 -1.90 -5.08 0.78
CA ALA A 309 -1.41 -5.86 -0.34
C ALA A 309 -2.21 -7.16 -0.53
N ALA A 310 -2.53 -7.85 0.58
CA ALA A 310 -3.33 -9.07 0.55
C ALA A 310 -4.73 -8.81 -0.02
N ARG A 311 -5.37 -7.72 0.40
CA ARG A 311 -6.67 -7.27 -0.12
C ARG A 311 -6.62 -6.95 -1.62
N ASP A 312 -5.48 -6.46 -2.11
CA ASP A 312 -5.23 -6.16 -3.52
C ASP A 312 -4.71 -7.38 -4.31
N GLY A 313 -4.72 -8.58 -3.71
CA GLY A 313 -4.41 -9.85 -4.38
C GLY A 313 -2.96 -10.35 -4.22
N LYS A 314 -2.15 -9.74 -3.36
CA LYS A 314 -0.82 -10.29 -3.03
C LYS A 314 -0.98 -11.59 -2.25
N ASP A 315 -0.43 -12.67 -2.81
CA ASP A 315 -0.42 -13.96 -2.15
C ASP A 315 0.58 -14.00 -0.99
N PHE A 316 0.06 -14.28 0.21
CA PHE A 316 0.80 -14.53 1.45
C PHE A 316 0.53 -15.94 2.01
N SER A 317 0.03 -16.87 1.20
CA SER A 317 -0.28 -18.26 1.62
C SER A 317 0.93 -19.01 2.19
N ALA A 318 2.15 -18.61 1.82
CA ALA A 318 3.40 -19.13 2.41
C ALA A 318 3.71 -18.58 3.82
N GLY A 319 2.95 -17.59 4.30
CA GLY A 319 3.12 -16.94 5.59
C GLY A 319 4.40 -16.13 5.73
N LEU A 320 4.94 -16.07 6.95
CA LEU A 320 6.15 -15.31 7.27
C LEU A 320 7.40 -16.01 6.69
N THR A 321 7.92 -15.47 5.59
CA THR A 321 9.11 -15.97 4.90
C THR A 321 10.15 -14.87 4.72
N ALA A 322 11.38 -15.24 4.37
CA ALA A 322 12.42 -14.28 3.99
C ALA A 322 12.01 -13.41 2.79
N ALA A 323 11.19 -13.94 1.88
CA ALA A 323 10.65 -13.16 0.76
C ALA A 323 9.65 -12.09 1.22
N VAL A 324 8.82 -12.39 2.24
CA VAL A 324 7.92 -11.39 2.84
C VAL A 324 8.73 -10.33 3.60
N GLU A 325 9.78 -10.74 4.32
CA GLU A 325 10.68 -9.79 5.00
C GLU A 325 11.40 -8.86 4.01
N ALA A 326 11.91 -9.37 2.90
CA ALA A 326 12.50 -8.53 1.86
C ALA A 326 11.44 -7.61 1.21
N TRP A 327 10.21 -8.10 1.08
CA TRP A 327 9.11 -7.36 0.47
C TRP A 327 8.68 -6.12 1.28
N VAL A 328 8.71 -6.17 2.62
CA VAL A 328 8.20 -5.04 3.45
C VAL A 328 9.00 -3.75 3.30
N ASP A 329 10.30 -3.83 2.97
CA ASP A 329 11.14 -2.65 2.74
C ASP A 329 11.58 -2.47 1.29
N ALA A 330 11.16 -3.35 0.38
CA ALA A 330 11.34 -3.11 -1.03
C ALA A 330 10.54 -1.86 -1.48
N PRO A 331 10.94 -1.21 -2.59
CA PRO A 331 10.21 -0.07 -3.17
C PRO A 331 8.72 -0.33 -3.29
N ASP A 332 7.89 0.63 -2.88
CA ASP A 332 6.45 0.54 -3.04
C ASP A 332 6.03 1.01 -4.44
N PRO A 333 5.54 0.09 -5.31
CA PRO A 333 5.07 0.46 -6.63
C PRO A 333 3.87 1.42 -6.59
N GLU A 334 3.09 1.45 -5.51
CA GLU A 334 1.95 2.35 -5.38
C GLU A 334 2.36 3.81 -5.11
N ALA A 335 3.56 4.01 -4.60
CA ALA A 335 4.10 5.33 -4.26
C ALA A 335 5.19 5.80 -5.23
N ALA A 336 5.48 5.03 -6.28
CA ALA A 336 6.47 5.36 -7.29
C ALA A 336 6.05 6.63 -8.06
N LEU A 337 6.96 7.59 -8.17
CA LEU A 337 6.75 8.84 -8.92
C LEU A 337 7.93 9.13 -9.82
N ALA A 338 7.65 9.54 -11.06
CA ALA A 338 8.67 9.79 -12.05
C ALA A 338 9.61 10.93 -11.59
N GLY A 339 10.93 10.66 -11.62
CA GLY A 339 11.95 11.63 -11.25
C GLY A 339 12.15 11.83 -9.76
N LEU A 340 11.42 11.11 -8.90
CA LEU A 340 11.57 11.17 -7.44
C LEU A 340 12.17 9.86 -6.90
N PRO A 341 12.82 9.87 -5.72
CA PRO A 341 13.25 8.62 -5.08
C PRO A 341 12.05 7.74 -4.79
N ASP A 342 12.19 6.42 -4.96
CA ASP A 342 11.18 5.49 -4.49
C ASP A 342 11.13 5.53 -2.96
N VAL A 343 9.95 5.27 -2.38
CA VAL A 343 9.81 5.05 -0.93
C VAL A 343 9.60 3.57 -0.67
N THR A 344 10.03 3.08 0.48
CA THR A 344 9.75 1.69 0.86
C THR A 344 8.28 1.49 1.20
N ARG A 345 7.80 0.24 1.17
CA ARG A 345 6.45 -0.13 1.62
C ARG A 345 6.18 0.25 3.07
N THR A 346 7.16 0.07 3.96
CA THR A 346 7.07 0.54 5.36
C THR A 346 6.99 2.08 5.43
N MET A 347 7.77 2.81 4.64
CA MET A 347 7.71 4.28 4.58
C MET A 347 6.34 4.79 4.11
N ASP A 348 5.79 4.25 3.02
CA ASP A 348 4.46 4.60 2.51
C ASP A 348 3.40 4.37 3.60
N GLN A 349 3.46 3.24 4.29
CA GLN A 349 2.53 2.94 5.37
C GLN A 349 2.63 3.96 6.52
N VAL A 350 3.84 4.23 6.99
CA VAL A 350 4.05 5.17 8.11
C VAL A 350 3.56 6.57 7.73
N TRP A 351 3.81 7.01 6.49
CA TRP A 351 3.31 8.29 6.01
C TRP A 351 1.78 8.38 5.96
N ARG A 352 1.09 7.26 5.68
CA ARG A 352 -0.39 7.21 5.70
C ARG A 352 -0.96 7.20 7.12
N ASP A 353 -0.29 6.51 8.03
CA ASP A 353 -0.77 6.34 9.41
C ASP A 353 -0.50 7.59 10.27
N ILE A 354 0.62 8.26 10.01
CA ILE A 354 1.10 9.40 10.80
C ILE A 354 1.12 10.66 9.92
N PRO A 355 0.37 11.72 10.27
CA PRO A 355 0.44 12.99 9.58
C PRO A 355 1.82 13.64 9.81
N THR A 356 2.74 13.45 8.86
CA THR A 356 4.11 13.99 8.96
C THR A 356 4.24 15.38 8.35
N GLY A 357 3.26 15.83 7.57
CA GLY A 357 3.29 17.12 6.88
C GLY A 357 4.13 17.14 5.59
N PHE A 358 4.86 16.07 5.27
CA PHE A 358 5.61 15.97 4.02
C PHE A 358 4.71 15.70 2.83
N GLN A 359 4.92 16.48 1.76
CA GLN A 359 4.30 16.28 0.45
C GLN A 359 5.17 15.33 -0.38
N LEU A 360 4.82 14.04 -0.39
CA LEU A 360 5.63 13.01 -1.09
C LEU A 360 5.52 13.07 -2.62
N ASP A 361 4.65 13.91 -3.15
CA ASP A 361 4.50 14.21 -4.57
C ASP A 361 5.46 15.30 -5.08
N HIS A 362 6.20 15.95 -4.17
CA HIS A 362 7.21 16.95 -4.50
C HIS A 362 8.60 16.46 -4.09
N GLU A 363 9.62 16.78 -4.89
CA GLU A 363 10.99 16.34 -4.65
C GLU A 363 11.51 16.73 -3.25
N ALA A 364 11.40 18.01 -2.89
CA ALA A 364 11.86 18.50 -1.59
C ALA A 364 11.13 17.81 -0.41
N GLY A 365 9.81 17.60 -0.55
CA GLY A 365 9.02 16.92 0.48
C GLY A 365 9.40 15.45 0.62
N ARG A 366 9.63 14.76 -0.50
CA ARG A 366 10.04 13.36 -0.47
C ARG A 366 11.47 13.17 0.04
N LEU A 367 12.42 13.99 -0.39
CA LEU A 367 13.79 13.97 0.11
C LEU A 367 13.83 14.25 1.63
N GLY A 368 13.06 15.25 2.07
CA GLY A 368 12.89 15.55 3.50
C GLY A 368 12.30 14.36 4.26
N PHE A 369 11.31 13.67 3.69
CA PHE A 369 10.73 12.50 4.33
C PHE A 369 11.69 11.31 4.41
N HIS A 370 12.51 11.05 3.39
CA HIS A 370 13.55 10.00 3.47
C HIS A 370 14.50 10.25 4.64
N GLN A 371 15.02 11.48 4.76
CA GLN A 371 15.90 11.84 5.86
C GLN A 371 15.20 11.74 7.21
N PHE A 372 14.01 12.34 7.32
CA PHE A 372 13.23 12.31 8.56
C PHE A 372 12.91 10.87 9.00
N PHE A 373 12.48 10.01 8.07
CA PHE A 373 12.16 8.62 8.36
C PHE A 373 13.40 7.83 8.77
N ALA A 374 14.54 8.00 8.09
CA ALA A 374 15.78 7.34 8.46
C ALA A 374 16.20 7.66 9.90
N GLU A 375 16.12 8.93 10.29
CA GLU A 375 16.49 9.40 11.64
C GLU A 375 15.48 8.99 12.72
N HIS A 376 14.19 8.85 12.36
CA HIS A 376 13.08 8.70 13.32
C HIS A 376 12.28 7.39 13.17
N ALA A 377 12.77 6.40 12.40
CA ALA A 377 11.99 5.19 12.07
C ALA A 377 11.41 4.49 13.32
N VAL A 378 12.21 4.36 14.39
CA VAL A 378 11.80 3.70 15.63
C VAL A 378 10.70 4.49 16.35
N THR A 379 10.81 5.83 16.42
CA THR A 379 9.81 6.67 17.10
C THR A 379 8.52 6.79 16.28
N LEU A 380 8.60 6.59 14.97
CA LEU A 380 7.45 6.49 14.06
C LEU A 380 6.78 5.10 14.06
N GLY A 381 7.25 4.16 14.89
CA GLY A 381 6.66 2.82 15.00
C GLY A 381 7.10 1.84 13.91
N ALA A 382 8.12 2.18 13.12
CA ALA A 382 8.88 1.24 12.30
C ALA A 382 10.09 0.70 13.11
N ASP A 383 11.17 0.29 12.43
CA ASP A 383 12.40 -0.17 13.07
C ASP A 383 13.65 0.42 12.39
N ALA A 384 14.81 0.25 13.02
CA ALA A 384 16.07 0.77 12.49
C ALA A 384 16.44 0.19 11.12
N VAL A 385 16.07 -1.08 10.86
CA VAL A 385 16.31 -1.74 9.56
C VAL A 385 15.52 -1.05 8.44
N SER A 386 14.28 -0.66 8.71
CA SER A 386 13.45 0.12 7.79
C SER A 386 14.08 1.49 7.51
N GLY A 387 14.65 2.12 8.55
CA GLY A 387 15.39 3.38 8.42
C GLY A 387 16.60 3.25 7.49
N SER A 388 17.44 2.23 7.71
CA SER A 388 18.58 1.95 6.82
C SER A 388 18.15 1.59 5.39
N ALA A 389 17.02 0.90 5.21
CA ALA A 389 16.47 0.62 3.88
C ALA A 389 16.05 1.91 3.15
N ALA A 390 15.48 2.88 3.87
CA ALA A 390 15.13 4.19 3.33
C ALA A 390 16.36 5.00 2.90
N GLU A 391 17.45 4.95 3.67
CA GLU A 391 18.74 5.55 3.31
C GLU A 391 19.36 4.89 2.09
N ALA A 392 19.38 3.55 2.05
CA ALA A 392 19.91 2.79 0.94
C ALA A 392 19.14 3.09 -0.36
N LEU A 393 17.82 3.18 -0.28
CA LEU A 393 16.97 3.51 -1.43
C LEU A 393 17.21 4.94 -1.93
N LEU A 394 17.34 5.91 -1.03
CA LEU A 394 17.69 7.28 -1.38
C LEU A 394 19.11 7.38 -1.97
N ALA A 395 20.07 6.65 -1.41
CA ALA A 395 21.43 6.58 -1.91
C ALA A 395 21.47 5.98 -3.32
N ALA A 396 20.71 4.92 -3.59
CA ALA A 396 20.57 4.31 -4.92
C ALA A 396 19.94 5.26 -5.94
N TRP A 397 18.94 6.06 -5.51
CA TRP A 397 18.36 7.10 -6.37
C TRP A 397 19.34 8.24 -6.63
N ARG A 398 20.06 8.72 -5.61
CA ARG A 398 21.08 9.78 -5.72
C ARG A 398 22.29 9.35 -6.55
N SER A 399 22.70 8.09 -6.43
CA SER A 399 23.76 7.51 -7.27
C SER A 399 23.29 7.26 -8.70
N GLY A 400 21.97 7.34 -8.94
CA GLY A 400 21.35 7.25 -10.25
C GLY A 400 21.78 6.00 -11.01
N ALA A 401 21.98 4.87 -10.33
CA ALA A 401 22.68 3.63 -10.74
C ALA A 401 22.73 3.37 -12.27
N ARG A 402 23.50 4.21 -12.97
CA ARG A 402 23.84 4.07 -14.38
C ARG A 402 25.00 3.11 -14.40
N GLU A 403 24.69 1.86 -14.66
CA GLU A 403 25.67 0.81 -14.80
C GLU A 403 25.41 0.16 -16.15
N ALA A 404 26.37 0.33 -17.08
CA ALA A 404 26.29 -0.27 -18.40
C ALA A 404 26.29 -1.79 -18.29
N ASP A 405 25.29 -2.44 -18.86
CA ASP A 405 25.25 -3.90 -19.00
C ASP A 405 24.98 -4.29 -20.46
N PRO A 406 26.04 -4.64 -21.22
CA PRO A 406 25.90 -5.01 -22.62
C PRO A 406 25.18 -6.35 -22.82
N THR A 407 25.02 -7.18 -21.78
CA THR A 407 24.38 -8.50 -21.91
C THR A 407 22.87 -8.41 -22.15
N VAL A 408 22.24 -7.29 -21.74
CA VAL A 408 20.81 -7.00 -21.90
C VAL A 408 20.35 -7.05 -23.35
N TRP A 409 21.24 -6.72 -24.30
CA TRP A 409 20.87 -6.65 -25.70
C TRP A 409 20.48 -8.03 -26.24
N GLY A 410 21.16 -9.11 -25.83
CA GLY A 410 20.95 -10.47 -26.35
C GLY A 410 21.25 -10.61 -27.86
N GLU A 411 21.70 -9.53 -28.50
CA GLU A 411 22.10 -9.39 -29.89
C GLU A 411 23.28 -8.41 -29.95
N ALA A 412 23.96 -8.31 -31.11
CA ALA A 412 25.04 -7.34 -31.26
C ALA A 412 24.49 -5.91 -31.12
N PRO A 413 25.01 -5.08 -30.18
CA PRO A 413 24.56 -3.70 -30.03
C PRO A 413 24.92 -2.88 -31.28
N TRP A 414 24.22 -1.76 -31.48
CA TRP A 414 24.50 -0.85 -32.61
C TRP A 414 25.95 -0.35 -32.58
N ARG A 415 26.71 -0.68 -33.62
CA ARG A 415 28.10 -0.21 -33.83
C ARG A 415 28.27 0.65 -35.09
N GLY A 416 27.17 1.05 -35.71
CA GLY A 416 27.17 1.95 -36.87
C GLY A 416 27.14 3.44 -36.51
N PRO A 417 26.99 4.34 -37.49
CA PRO A 417 26.92 5.79 -37.22
C PRO A 417 25.75 6.16 -36.29
N ALA A 418 25.94 7.06 -35.31
CA ALA A 418 24.84 7.41 -34.39
C ALA A 418 23.64 8.09 -35.07
N ALA A 419 23.78 8.60 -36.30
CA ALA A 419 22.65 9.03 -37.11
C ALA A 419 21.65 7.88 -37.41
N GLY A 420 22.13 6.64 -37.49
CA GLY A 420 21.30 5.44 -37.69
C GLY A 420 20.85 4.76 -36.39
N ALA A 421 21.27 5.26 -35.21
CA ALA A 421 20.92 4.64 -33.93
C ALA A 421 19.42 4.67 -33.65
N LEU A 422 18.74 5.79 -33.94
CA LEU A 422 17.28 5.89 -33.75
C LEU A 422 16.51 4.95 -34.68
N ASP A 423 17.00 4.73 -35.90
CA ASP A 423 16.38 3.80 -36.85
C ASP A 423 16.57 2.35 -36.42
N TRP A 424 17.77 2.00 -35.94
CA TRP A 424 18.03 0.69 -35.34
C TRP A 424 17.16 0.42 -34.11
N LEU A 425 16.88 1.44 -33.29
CA LEU A 425 15.99 1.32 -32.12
C LEU A 425 14.52 1.03 -32.49
N ARG A 426 14.07 1.47 -33.67
CA ARG A 426 12.72 1.23 -34.21
C ARG A 426 12.52 -0.17 -34.76
N GLU A 427 13.60 -0.89 -35.06
CA GLU A 427 13.54 -2.24 -35.58
C GLU A 427 13.13 -3.26 -34.50
N PRO A 428 12.42 -4.35 -34.87
CA PRO A 428 12.09 -5.43 -33.96
C PRO A 428 13.34 -6.17 -33.41
N SER A 429 13.28 -6.62 -32.16
CA SER A 429 14.28 -7.52 -31.58
C SER A 429 13.84 -8.99 -31.67
N ALA A 430 14.80 -9.92 -31.59
CA ALA A 430 14.54 -11.37 -31.62
C ALA A 430 13.72 -11.89 -30.43
N ASP A 431 13.91 -11.30 -29.23
CA ASP A 431 13.22 -11.67 -27.99
C ASP A 431 11.91 -10.89 -27.75
N ARG A 432 11.46 -10.13 -28.76
CA ARG A 432 10.23 -9.31 -28.76
C ARG A 432 10.21 -8.14 -27.76
N THR A 433 11.30 -7.90 -27.01
CA THR A 433 11.43 -6.71 -26.15
C THR A 433 12.00 -5.55 -26.95
N PRO A 434 11.27 -4.43 -27.13
CA PRO A 434 11.72 -3.32 -27.99
C PRO A 434 13.14 -2.83 -27.65
N ARG A 435 13.97 -2.62 -28.67
CA ARG A 435 15.36 -2.12 -28.49
C ARG A 435 15.41 -0.79 -27.74
N ALA A 436 14.45 0.11 -27.98
CA ALA A 436 14.30 1.35 -27.22
C ALA A 436 14.10 1.10 -25.71
N ALA A 437 13.35 0.07 -25.32
CA ALA A 437 13.17 -0.29 -23.91
C ALA A 437 14.42 -0.96 -23.33
N LYS A 438 15.09 -1.81 -24.13
CA LYS A 438 16.38 -2.42 -23.77
C LYS A 438 17.48 -1.38 -23.55
N ALA A 439 17.49 -0.28 -24.30
CA ALA A 439 18.44 0.82 -24.10
C ALA A 439 18.38 1.37 -22.66
N LEU A 440 17.17 1.53 -22.11
CA LEU A 440 17.00 1.96 -20.73
C LEU A 440 17.47 0.89 -19.74
N LEU A 441 17.15 -0.39 -19.99
CA LEU A 441 17.65 -1.49 -19.17
C LEU A 441 19.18 -1.61 -19.21
N ALA A 442 19.81 -1.47 -20.38
CA ALA A 442 21.26 -1.52 -20.54
C ALA A 442 21.95 -0.40 -19.76
N ALA A 443 21.31 0.77 -19.67
CA ALA A 443 21.85 1.92 -18.98
C ALA A 443 21.56 1.95 -17.47
N ARG A 444 20.56 1.22 -16.96
CA ARG A 444 20.06 1.41 -15.58
C ARG A 444 19.87 0.10 -14.82
N ALA A 445 20.71 -0.10 -13.80
CA ALA A 445 20.67 -1.29 -12.94
C ALA A 445 19.35 -1.41 -12.16
N ASP A 446 18.79 -0.28 -11.73
CA ASP A 446 17.52 -0.24 -11.01
C ASP A 446 16.35 -0.72 -11.87
N LEU A 447 16.31 -0.37 -13.15
CA LEU A 447 15.27 -0.84 -14.07
C LEU A 447 15.44 -2.34 -14.38
N ARG A 448 16.68 -2.85 -14.50
CA ARG A 448 16.95 -4.29 -14.66
C ARG A 448 16.40 -5.09 -13.49
N ALA A 449 16.68 -4.65 -12.26
CA ALA A 449 16.19 -5.31 -11.06
C ALA A 449 14.65 -5.24 -10.96
N LYS A 450 14.07 -4.09 -11.32
CA LYS A 450 12.63 -3.84 -11.21
C LYS A 450 11.78 -4.63 -12.21
N PHE A 451 12.26 -4.81 -13.44
CA PHE A 451 11.50 -5.43 -14.54
C PHE A 451 12.05 -6.78 -14.99
N ALA A 452 12.85 -7.44 -14.15
CA ALA A 452 13.35 -8.78 -14.42
C ALA A 452 12.19 -9.76 -14.67
N GLY A 453 12.06 -10.23 -15.91
CA GLY A 453 10.99 -11.16 -16.32
C GLY A 453 9.62 -10.51 -16.57
N ASP A 454 9.51 -9.17 -16.61
CA ASP A 454 8.24 -8.46 -16.89
C ASP A 454 8.36 -7.46 -18.07
N PRO A 455 8.34 -7.93 -19.33
CA PRO A 455 8.41 -7.06 -20.51
C PRO A 455 7.19 -6.14 -20.68
N ALA A 456 6.01 -6.58 -20.24
CA ALA A 456 4.78 -5.80 -20.38
C ALA A 456 4.76 -4.62 -19.40
N GLY A 457 5.16 -4.85 -18.14
CA GLY A 457 5.34 -3.81 -17.14
C GLY A 457 6.44 -2.82 -17.53
N LEU A 458 7.52 -3.30 -18.15
CA LEU A 458 8.56 -2.43 -18.71
C LEU A 458 8.01 -1.50 -19.80
N ILE A 459 7.26 -2.02 -20.78
CA ILE A 459 6.68 -1.19 -21.85
C ILE A 459 5.72 -0.14 -21.28
N ALA A 460 4.86 -0.54 -20.32
CA ALA A 460 3.96 0.40 -19.64
C ALA A 460 4.75 1.48 -18.87
N TRP A 461 5.85 1.12 -18.21
CA TRP A 461 6.74 2.07 -17.54
C TRP A 461 7.40 3.04 -18.51
N CYS A 462 7.90 2.53 -19.65
CA CYS A 462 8.49 3.35 -20.70
C CYS A 462 7.49 4.37 -21.28
N LEU A 463 6.28 3.92 -21.63
CA LEU A 463 5.24 4.77 -22.20
C LEU A 463 4.64 5.75 -21.19
N GLY A 464 4.64 5.40 -19.91
CA GLY A 464 4.11 6.20 -18.83
C GLY A 464 5.16 7.11 -18.20
N ALA A 465 5.88 6.58 -17.22
CA ALA A 465 6.78 7.33 -16.35
C ALA A 465 8.00 7.90 -17.11
N GLU A 466 8.63 7.12 -17.98
CA GLU A 466 9.83 7.57 -18.69
C GLU A 466 9.51 8.56 -19.82
N ALA A 467 8.46 8.31 -20.60
CA ALA A 467 8.05 9.22 -21.66
C ALA A 467 7.52 10.55 -21.11
N ALA A 468 6.74 10.54 -20.01
CA ALA A 468 6.30 11.76 -19.34
C ALA A 468 7.48 12.58 -18.78
N ALA A 469 8.55 11.93 -18.35
CA ALA A 469 9.79 12.58 -17.90
C ALA A 469 10.73 13.00 -19.04
N GLY A 470 10.34 12.77 -20.29
CA GLY A 470 11.16 13.06 -21.46
C GLY A 470 12.42 12.18 -21.56
N ARG A 471 12.41 10.97 -21.00
CA ARG A 471 13.52 9.99 -21.08
C ARG A 471 13.23 8.82 -22.02
N PHE A 472 12.01 8.73 -22.52
CA PHE A 472 11.61 7.74 -23.52
C PHE A 472 10.81 8.39 -24.64
N ALA A 473 10.94 7.87 -25.86
CA ALA A 473 10.22 8.36 -27.03
C ALA A 473 9.35 7.23 -27.61
N PRO A 474 8.01 7.30 -27.45
CA PRO A 474 7.10 6.26 -27.91
C PRO A 474 7.17 5.95 -29.42
N ASP A 475 7.56 6.90 -30.25
CA ASP A 475 7.75 6.71 -31.70
C ASP A 475 8.96 5.83 -32.07
N LEU A 476 9.77 5.46 -31.08
CA LEU A 476 10.86 4.50 -31.25
C LEU A 476 10.43 3.05 -31.03
N LEU A 477 9.15 2.80 -30.69
CA LEU A 477 8.63 1.43 -30.63
C LEU A 477 8.45 0.86 -32.04
N PRO A 478 8.74 -0.43 -32.25
CA PRO A 478 8.46 -1.12 -33.52
C PRO A 478 6.98 -1.08 -33.88
N ALA A 479 6.66 -0.99 -35.18
CA ALA A 479 5.29 -0.88 -35.67
C ALA A 479 4.38 -2.02 -35.18
N ASN A 480 4.88 -3.26 -35.15
CA ASN A 480 4.14 -4.42 -34.65
C ASN A 480 3.78 -4.33 -33.15
N VAL A 481 4.60 -3.63 -32.35
CA VAL A 481 4.33 -3.38 -30.93
C VAL A 481 3.28 -2.30 -30.78
N ILE A 482 3.39 -1.22 -31.56
CA ILE A 482 2.37 -0.15 -31.61
C ILE A 482 1.00 -0.73 -32.00
N ASP A 483 0.94 -1.57 -33.03
CA ASP A 483 -0.30 -2.24 -33.48
C ASP A 483 -0.86 -3.23 -32.45
N GLY A 484 0.01 -3.84 -31.63
CA GLY A 484 -0.40 -4.68 -30.50
C GLY A 484 -1.08 -3.86 -29.40
N LEU A 485 -0.43 -2.77 -28.98
CA LEU A 485 -0.92 -1.85 -27.95
C LEU A 485 -2.20 -1.12 -28.37
N ALA A 486 -2.37 -0.85 -29.67
CA ALA A 486 -3.60 -0.26 -30.19
C ALA A 486 -4.80 -1.21 -30.10
N ARG A 487 -4.56 -2.54 -30.15
CA ARG A 487 -5.62 -3.57 -30.05
C ARG A 487 -5.96 -3.93 -28.61
N ASP A 488 -4.97 -3.92 -27.72
CA ASP A 488 -5.16 -4.11 -26.28
C ASP A 488 -4.65 -2.87 -25.52
N PRO A 489 -5.56 -1.97 -25.08
CA PRO A 489 -5.19 -0.75 -24.39
C PRO A 489 -4.79 -0.94 -22.93
N ALA A 490 -4.85 -2.17 -22.37
CA ALA A 490 -4.52 -2.39 -20.96
C ALA A 490 -3.12 -1.87 -20.56
N PRO A 491 -2.05 -2.06 -21.36
CA PRO A 491 -0.73 -1.50 -21.05
C PRO A 491 -0.69 0.03 -21.14
N LEU A 492 -1.53 0.65 -21.98
CA LEU A 492 -1.65 2.11 -22.09
C LEU A 492 -2.35 2.70 -20.86
N LEU A 493 -3.38 2.02 -20.35
CA LEU A 493 -4.02 2.39 -19.08
C LEU A 493 -3.08 2.19 -17.88
N ALA A 494 -2.26 1.14 -17.90
CA ALA A 494 -1.19 0.94 -16.94
C ALA A 494 -0.13 2.05 -17.02
N ALA A 495 0.29 2.44 -18.23
CA ALA A 495 1.20 3.56 -18.44
C ALA A 495 0.64 4.89 -17.89
N ALA A 496 -0.64 5.17 -18.13
CA ALA A 496 -1.30 6.34 -17.56
C ALA A 496 -1.36 6.30 -16.02
N ARG A 497 -1.61 5.13 -15.43
CA ARG A 497 -1.56 4.93 -13.97
C ARG A 497 -0.17 5.23 -13.40
N LEU A 498 0.88 4.79 -14.08
CA LEU A 498 2.27 5.00 -13.66
C LEU A 498 2.69 6.47 -13.78
N ALA A 499 2.19 7.19 -14.79
CA ALA A 499 2.46 8.61 -14.96
C ALA A 499 1.65 9.50 -14.01
N GLU A 500 0.45 9.09 -13.59
CA GLU A 500 -0.42 9.81 -12.65
C GLU A 500 -0.95 8.90 -11.52
N PRO A 501 -0.13 8.58 -10.51
CA PRO A 501 -0.56 7.76 -9.38
C PRO A 501 -1.66 8.45 -8.57
N GLY A 502 -2.63 7.67 -8.07
CA GLY A 502 -3.77 8.20 -7.30
C GLY A 502 -4.94 8.75 -8.13
N ALA A 503 -4.84 8.74 -9.47
CA ALA A 503 -5.99 9.01 -10.32
C ALA A 503 -7.10 7.94 -10.12
N ASN A 504 -8.32 8.40 -9.87
CA ASN A 504 -9.52 7.54 -9.93
C ASN A 504 -9.71 6.98 -11.36
N ASP A 505 -10.56 5.98 -11.51
CA ASP A 505 -10.71 5.26 -12.78
C ASP A 505 -11.04 6.19 -13.97
N LEU A 506 -12.00 7.10 -13.79
CA LEU A 506 -12.39 8.04 -14.85
C LEU A 506 -11.22 8.96 -15.23
N LYS A 507 -10.55 9.59 -14.26
CA LYS A 507 -9.39 10.44 -14.50
C LYS A 507 -8.30 9.67 -15.24
N ARG A 508 -8.06 8.41 -14.88
CA ARG A 508 -7.05 7.56 -15.51
C ARG A 508 -7.38 7.28 -16.98
N ARG A 509 -8.62 6.89 -17.29
CA ARG A 509 -9.06 6.65 -18.68
C ARG A 509 -8.94 7.91 -19.54
N LEU A 510 -9.38 9.04 -19.00
CA LEU A 510 -9.30 10.34 -19.69
C LEU A 510 -7.86 10.78 -19.89
N SER A 511 -7.02 10.67 -18.86
CA SER A 511 -5.61 11.04 -18.93
C SER A 511 -4.83 10.14 -19.89
N ALA A 512 -5.15 8.85 -19.98
CA ALA A 512 -4.55 7.95 -20.96
C ALA A 512 -4.79 8.41 -22.40
N GLY A 513 -5.98 8.91 -22.74
CA GLY A 513 -6.30 9.37 -24.09
C GLY A 513 -5.93 10.84 -24.37
N PHE A 514 -6.04 11.71 -23.37
CA PHE A 514 -5.99 13.17 -23.57
C PHE A 514 -4.97 13.89 -22.68
N GLY A 515 -4.34 13.19 -21.74
CA GLY A 515 -3.45 13.75 -20.73
C GLY A 515 -2.01 13.31 -20.92
N VAL A 516 -1.66 12.21 -20.25
CA VAL A 516 -0.37 11.53 -20.35
C VAL A 516 0.00 11.30 -21.80
N ALA A 517 -0.90 10.78 -22.64
CA ALA A 517 -0.61 10.58 -24.06
C ALA A 517 -0.15 11.86 -24.77
N ALA A 518 -0.78 13.00 -24.48
CA ALA A 518 -0.43 14.27 -25.09
C ALA A 518 0.91 14.81 -24.56
N ARG A 519 1.16 14.70 -23.25
CA ARG A 519 2.42 15.15 -22.62
C ARG A 519 3.61 14.26 -22.97
N ALA A 520 3.40 12.96 -23.05
CA ALA A 520 4.40 11.94 -23.35
C ALA A 520 4.61 11.73 -24.87
N GLY A 521 3.89 12.47 -25.71
CA GLY A 521 4.07 12.43 -27.17
C GLY A 521 3.70 11.09 -27.80
N TRP A 522 2.63 10.44 -27.33
CA TRP A 522 2.19 9.18 -27.90
C TRP A 522 1.72 9.37 -29.36
N PRO A 523 2.10 8.47 -30.29
CA PRO A 523 1.60 8.54 -31.66
C PRO A 523 0.08 8.34 -31.70
N ALA A 524 -0.56 8.96 -32.69
CA ALA A 524 -2.02 8.94 -32.85
C ALA A 524 -2.59 7.51 -32.84
N SER A 525 -1.89 6.56 -33.47
CA SER A 525 -2.24 5.14 -33.52
C SER A 525 -2.44 4.47 -32.15
N LEU A 526 -1.78 4.95 -31.09
CA LEU A 526 -2.01 4.45 -29.73
C LEU A 526 -3.20 5.13 -29.03
N THR A 527 -3.51 6.36 -29.42
CA THR A 527 -4.48 7.20 -28.71
C THR A 527 -5.88 7.17 -29.32
N ASP A 528 -6.01 6.85 -30.61
CA ASP A 528 -7.27 6.97 -31.34
C ASP A 528 -8.36 6.06 -30.75
N ALA A 529 -8.02 4.79 -30.46
CA ALA A 529 -8.94 3.84 -29.82
C ALA A 529 -9.35 4.27 -28.41
N LEU A 530 -8.42 4.84 -27.63
CA LEU A 530 -8.68 5.34 -26.28
C LEU A 530 -9.60 6.56 -26.27
N ARG A 531 -9.47 7.42 -27.29
CA ARG A 531 -10.19 8.70 -27.37
C ARG A 531 -11.57 8.53 -28.01
N GLY A 532 -11.73 7.60 -28.95
CA GLY A 532 -12.95 7.40 -29.74
C GLY A 532 -14.25 7.48 -28.93
N PRO A 533 -14.44 6.64 -27.89
CA PRO A 533 -15.66 6.64 -27.08
C PRO A 533 -15.99 7.98 -26.41
N PHE A 534 -14.98 8.79 -26.10
CA PHE A 534 -15.14 10.08 -25.44
C PHE A 534 -15.37 11.25 -26.40
N LEU A 535 -15.04 11.08 -27.68
CA LEU A 535 -15.15 12.11 -28.72
C LEU A 535 -16.52 12.16 -29.41
N GLU A 536 -17.38 11.18 -29.17
CA GLU A 536 -18.75 11.18 -29.69
C GLU A 536 -19.55 12.39 -29.19
N ALA A 537 -20.54 12.81 -29.98
CA ALA A 537 -21.45 13.88 -29.57
C ALA A 537 -22.20 13.49 -28.29
N ALA A 538 -22.30 14.43 -27.36
CA ALA A 538 -23.04 14.23 -26.11
C ALA A 538 -24.54 14.08 -26.39
N PRO A 539 -25.22 13.00 -25.94
CA PRO A 539 -26.65 12.84 -26.13
C PRO A 539 -27.43 14.00 -25.51
N ALA A 540 -28.45 14.47 -26.22
CA ALA A 540 -29.33 15.56 -25.79
C ALA A 540 -28.63 16.89 -25.44
N GLN A 541 -27.36 17.09 -25.85
CA GLN A 541 -26.63 18.34 -25.68
C GLN A 541 -26.16 18.89 -27.04
N PRO A 542 -26.22 20.21 -27.28
CA PRO A 542 -25.72 20.80 -28.52
C PRO A 542 -24.18 20.87 -28.54
N ALA A 543 -23.59 21.02 -29.72
CA ALA A 543 -22.17 21.33 -29.86
C ALA A 543 -21.78 22.56 -28.99
N PRO A 544 -20.60 22.56 -28.34
CA PRO A 544 -19.47 21.64 -28.52
C PRO A 544 -19.44 20.47 -27.51
N PHE A 545 -20.58 20.07 -26.94
CA PHE A 545 -20.59 19.00 -25.94
C PHE A 545 -20.31 17.63 -26.57
N ILE A 546 -19.34 16.93 -25.97
CA ILE A 546 -18.94 15.56 -26.31
C ILE A 546 -19.10 14.66 -25.08
N ARG A 547 -19.09 13.33 -25.29
CA ARG A 547 -19.20 12.32 -24.23
C ARG A 547 -18.23 12.55 -23.06
N LEU A 548 -16.99 12.97 -23.34
CA LEU A 548 -16.01 13.35 -22.32
C LEU A 548 -16.57 14.31 -21.27
N PHE A 549 -17.28 15.36 -21.72
CA PHE A 549 -17.81 16.40 -20.84
C PHE A 549 -18.95 15.87 -19.97
N LEU A 550 -19.76 14.96 -20.51
CA LEU A 550 -20.84 14.32 -19.76
C LEU A 550 -20.30 13.33 -18.73
N GLU A 551 -19.31 12.50 -19.06
CA GLU A 551 -18.70 11.56 -18.11
C GLU A 551 -18.12 12.31 -16.88
N ILE A 552 -17.45 13.45 -17.10
CA ILE A 552 -16.98 14.32 -16.01
C ILE A 552 -18.16 14.82 -15.16
N TRP A 553 -19.23 15.27 -15.81
CA TRP A 553 -20.42 15.79 -15.14
C TRP A 553 -21.17 14.70 -14.34
N GLU A 554 -21.33 13.51 -14.90
CA GLU A 554 -22.04 12.38 -14.29
C GLU A 554 -21.28 11.80 -13.11
N SER A 555 -19.94 11.87 -13.12
CA SER A 555 -19.10 11.34 -12.05
C SER A 555 -19.30 12.00 -10.69
N ARG A 556 -19.94 13.18 -10.65
CA ARG A 556 -20.02 14.03 -9.45
C ARG A 556 -21.38 14.70 -9.27
N VAL A 557 -22.09 14.30 -8.21
CA VAL A 557 -23.42 14.84 -7.85
C VAL A 557 -23.39 16.35 -7.61
N ASP A 558 -22.29 16.89 -7.08
CA ASP A 558 -22.15 18.32 -6.85
C ASP A 558 -22.00 19.11 -8.17
N LEU A 559 -21.29 18.58 -9.17
CA LEU A 559 -21.25 19.17 -10.52
C LEU A 559 -22.64 19.17 -11.17
N GLN A 560 -23.42 18.10 -10.99
CA GLN A 560 -24.80 18.02 -11.51
C GLN A 560 -25.71 19.08 -10.90
N ARG A 561 -25.55 19.36 -9.60
CA ARG A 561 -26.30 20.41 -8.89
C ARG A 561 -25.88 21.81 -9.33
N LEU A 562 -24.57 22.05 -9.47
CA LEU A 562 -24.02 23.34 -9.87
C LEU A 562 -24.30 23.68 -11.34
N PHE A 563 -24.35 22.65 -12.20
CA PHE A 563 -24.52 22.79 -13.63
C PHE A 563 -25.58 21.83 -14.17
N PRO A 564 -26.89 22.08 -14.05
CA PRO A 564 -27.92 21.14 -14.49
C PRO A 564 -27.99 20.87 -16.01
N LEU A 565 -27.24 21.62 -16.83
CA LEU A 565 -27.14 21.54 -18.30
C LEU A 565 -28.47 21.67 -19.07
N ARG A 566 -29.53 22.23 -18.47
CA ARG A 566 -30.86 22.34 -19.09
C ARG A 566 -30.96 23.55 -20.02
N SER A 567 -30.33 24.66 -19.65
CA SER A 567 -30.34 25.92 -20.38
C SER A 567 -28.98 26.24 -21.02
N ALA A 568 -28.99 27.16 -22.01
CA ALA A 568 -27.76 27.62 -22.66
C ALA A 568 -26.81 28.33 -21.66
N ALA A 569 -27.36 29.05 -20.68
CA ALA A 569 -26.57 29.72 -19.65
C ALA A 569 -25.85 28.73 -18.72
N GLU A 570 -26.52 27.65 -18.31
CA GLU A 570 -25.92 26.60 -17.47
C GLU A 570 -24.83 25.83 -18.22
N ARG A 571 -25.08 25.49 -19.49
CA ARG A 571 -24.07 24.87 -20.37
C ARG A 571 -22.83 25.74 -20.51
N PHE A 572 -23.01 27.05 -20.73
CA PHE A 572 -21.90 27.97 -20.84
C PHE A 572 -21.10 28.10 -19.52
N LYS A 573 -21.78 28.13 -18.36
CA LYS A 573 -21.11 28.10 -17.05
C LYS A 573 -20.28 26.84 -16.86
N PHE A 574 -20.77 25.69 -17.30
CA PHE A 574 -20.02 24.43 -17.24
C PHE A 574 -18.80 24.44 -18.17
N LEU A 575 -18.93 24.90 -19.42
CA LEU A 575 -17.80 25.06 -20.34
C LEU A 575 -16.74 26.00 -19.76
N ARG A 576 -17.16 27.08 -19.11
CA ARG A 576 -16.26 28.00 -18.39
C ARG A 576 -15.54 27.31 -17.23
N TRP A 577 -16.23 26.49 -16.44
CA TRP A 577 -15.60 25.70 -15.37
C TRP A 577 -14.59 24.67 -15.93
N LEU A 578 -14.97 23.94 -16.97
CA LEU A 578 -14.07 22.99 -17.66
C LEU A 578 -12.79 23.68 -18.14
N ALA A 579 -12.92 24.82 -18.83
CA ALA A 579 -11.80 25.61 -19.34
C ALA A 579 -10.97 26.26 -18.23
N GLY A 580 -11.57 26.56 -17.07
CA GLY A 580 -10.92 27.21 -15.93
C GLY A 580 -10.12 26.28 -15.03
N GLY A 581 -10.27 24.97 -15.17
CA GLY A 581 -9.54 23.98 -14.36
C GLY A 581 -10.16 22.59 -14.33
N GLY A 582 -11.44 22.44 -14.68
CA GLY A 582 -12.13 21.15 -14.66
C GLY A 582 -11.49 20.10 -15.57
N LEU A 583 -11.02 20.47 -16.78
CA LEU A 583 -10.30 19.52 -17.64
C LEU A 583 -8.99 19.05 -17.03
N ALA A 584 -8.21 19.97 -16.45
CA ALA A 584 -6.95 19.65 -15.79
C ALA A 584 -7.15 18.77 -14.54
N GLU A 585 -8.25 18.97 -13.80
CA GLU A 585 -8.62 18.13 -12.65
C GLU A 585 -8.72 16.64 -13.04
N TYR A 586 -9.27 16.37 -14.24
CA TYR A 586 -9.42 15.04 -14.82
C TYR A 586 -8.26 14.64 -15.76
N GLY A 587 -7.14 15.36 -15.72
CA GLY A 587 -5.95 15.03 -16.49
C GLY A 587 -6.12 15.19 -18.00
N VAL A 588 -7.03 16.04 -18.47
CA VAL A 588 -7.27 16.29 -19.90
C VAL A 588 -6.52 17.54 -20.33
N GLU A 589 -5.55 17.40 -21.24
CA GLU A 589 -4.89 18.54 -21.87
C GLU A 589 -5.86 19.22 -22.84
N PHE A 590 -5.99 20.55 -22.73
CA PHE A 590 -6.92 21.28 -23.58
C PHE A 590 -6.61 21.10 -25.06
N ASP A 591 -5.32 21.09 -25.44
CA ASP A 591 -4.89 20.95 -26.83
C ASP A 591 -5.09 19.54 -27.40
N ALA A 592 -5.31 18.55 -26.55
CA ALA A 592 -5.66 17.19 -26.96
C ALA A 592 -7.15 17.05 -27.32
N LEU A 593 -7.98 18.07 -27.13
CA LEU A 593 -9.37 18.05 -27.63
C LEU A 593 -9.43 18.21 -29.15
N PRO A 594 -10.47 17.72 -29.84
CA PRO A 594 -10.60 17.87 -31.29
C PRO A 594 -10.81 19.34 -31.65
N ALA A 595 -10.39 19.73 -32.86
CA ALA A 595 -10.51 21.10 -33.34
C ALA A 595 -11.98 21.59 -33.33
N SER A 596 -12.94 20.72 -33.62
CA SER A 596 -14.37 21.00 -33.56
C SER A 596 -14.86 21.46 -32.18
N VAL A 597 -14.21 21.01 -31.10
CA VAL A 597 -14.51 21.42 -29.72
C VAL A 597 -13.66 22.62 -29.33
N ARG A 598 -12.34 22.54 -29.55
CA ARG A 598 -11.39 23.60 -29.14
C ARG A 598 -11.71 24.93 -29.81
N LEU A 599 -12.00 24.93 -31.11
CA LEU A 599 -12.23 26.13 -31.91
C LEU A 599 -13.69 26.58 -31.92
N HIS A 600 -14.59 25.87 -31.23
CA HIS A 600 -16.00 26.25 -31.18
C HIS A 600 -16.18 27.63 -30.51
N PRO A 601 -17.04 28.52 -31.05
CA PRO A 601 -17.19 29.88 -30.50
C PRO A 601 -17.52 29.93 -29.01
N GLN A 602 -18.39 29.03 -28.53
CA GLN A 602 -18.74 28.97 -27.10
C GLN A 602 -17.56 28.52 -26.21
N MET A 603 -16.71 27.60 -26.70
CA MET A 603 -15.53 27.14 -25.96
C MET A 603 -14.45 28.22 -25.93
N GLN A 604 -14.23 28.91 -27.05
CA GLN A 604 -13.30 30.04 -27.13
C GLN A 604 -13.74 31.19 -26.23
N LEU A 605 -15.03 31.55 -26.25
CA LEU A 605 -15.59 32.55 -25.35
C LEU A 605 -15.42 32.13 -23.88
N ALA A 606 -15.69 30.86 -23.54
CA ALA A 606 -15.49 30.34 -22.19
C ALA A 606 -14.03 30.51 -21.73
N ARG A 607 -13.04 30.16 -22.56
CA ARG A 607 -11.60 30.33 -22.28
C ARG A 607 -11.17 31.76 -22.07
N LEU A 608 -11.70 32.70 -22.87
CA LEU A 608 -11.38 34.13 -22.75
C LEU A 608 -11.89 34.73 -21.44
N THR A 609 -12.93 34.14 -20.85
CA THR A 609 -13.54 34.67 -19.63
C THR A 609 -12.88 34.16 -18.35
N VAL A 610 -12.08 33.10 -18.39
CA VAL A 610 -11.39 32.55 -17.20
C VAL A 610 -9.95 33.08 -17.11
N ARG A 611 -9.50 33.40 -15.89
CA ARG A 611 -8.07 33.65 -15.65
C ARG A 611 -7.34 32.31 -15.83
N GLN A 612 -6.63 32.16 -16.94
CA GLN A 612 -5.80 30.97 -17.15
C GLN A 612 -4.67 30.99 -16.13
N ARG A 613 -4.52 29.90 -15.37
CA ARG A 613 -3.17 29.53 -14.90
C ARG A 613 -2.34 29.39 -16.17
N GLN A 614 -1.27 30.17 -16.29
CA GLN A 614 -0.30 29.95 -17.36
C GLN A 614 0.06 28.47 -17.34
N ALA A 615 -0.34 27.73 -18.38
CA ALA A 615 0.32 26.48 -18.68
C ALA A 615 1.79 26.84 -18.85
N ALA A 616 2.69 26.00 -18.30
CA ALA A 616 4.11 26.10 -18.62
C ALA A 616 4.20 26.26 -20.13
N ALA A 617 4.80 27.37 -20.59
CA ALA A 617 4.94 27.63 -22.00
C ALA A 617 5.51 26.38 -22.65
N ARG A 618 4.91 25.92 -23.75
CA ARG A 618 5.60 25.00 -24.66
C ARG A 618 7.02 25.54 -24.80
N PRO A 619 8.07 24.71 -24.64
CA PRO A 619 9.42 25.18 -24.87
C PRO A 619 9.42 25.91 -26.21
N ALA A 620 9.84 27.17 -26.18
CA ALA A 620 9.93 27.99 -27.37
C ALA A 620 10.65 27.17 -28.45
N VAL A 621 10.23 27.29 -29.71
CA VAL A 621 10.89 26.67 -30.87
C VAL A 621 12.39 26.92 -30.72
N GLY A 622 13.10 25.88 -30.27
CA GLY A 622 14.43 26.03 -29.71
C GLY A 622 15.40 26.55 -30.76
N ALA A 623 16.33 27.40 -30.36
CA ALA A 623 17.39 27.87 -31.24
C ALA A 623 18.17 26.68 -31.81
N ARG A 624 18.60 26.80 -33.07
CA ARG A 624 19.58 25.90 -33.66
C ARG A 624 20.94 26.17 -33.00
N VAL A 625 21.60 25.13 -32.52
CA VAL A 625 22.94 25.21 -31.92
C VAL A 625 23.97 24.50 -32.79
N ALA A 626 25.19 25.02 -32.83
CA ALA A 626 26.28 24.40 -33.58
C ALA A 626 26.70 23.07 -32.94
N GLU A 627 26.74 23.00 -31.61
CA GLU A 627 27.20 21.82 -30.87
C GLU A 627 26.45 21.63 -29.55
N LEU A 628 26.21 20.36 -29.18
CA LEU A 628 25.64 19.93 -27.89
C LEU A 628 26.50 18.80 -27.30
N TRP A 629 26.91 18.95 -26.04
CA TRP A 629 27.67 17.92 -25.33
C TRP A 629 26.76 17.11 -24.41
N VAL A 630 26.87 15.79 -24.45
CA VAL A 630 26.23 14.87 -23.52
C VAL A 630 27.29 14.31 -22.60
N VAL A 631 27.19 14.55 -21.31
CA VAL A 631 28.22 14.19 -20.33
C VAL A 631 27.62 13.44 -19.15
N GLU A 632 28.47 12.66 -18.48
CA GLU A 632 28.17 12.00 -17.21
C GLU A 632 28.89 12.71 -16.06
N GLY A 633 28.21 12.83 -14.92
CA GLY A 633 28.75 13.46 -13.71
C GLY A 633 28.50 14.97 -13.63
N ALA A 634 28.06 15.41 -12.44
CA ALA A 634 27.68 16.79 -12.19
C ALA A 634 28.86 17.77 -12.30
N GLU A 635 30.07 17.35 -11.92
CA GLU A 635 31.27 18.19 -11.97
C GLU A 635 31.71 18.48 -13.41
N LEU A 636 31.82 17.43 -14.24
CA LEU A 636 32.14 17.57 -15.65
C LEU A 636 31.07 18.38 -16.40
N ALA A 637 29.80 18.19 -16.04
CA ALA A 637 28.71 18.97 -16.60
C ALA A 637 28.78 20.45 -16.23
N ALA A 638 29.12 20.78 -14.98
CA ALA A 638 29.28 22.16 -14.55
C ALA A 638 30.47 22.84 -15.22
N GLU A 639 31.60 22.14 -15.35
CA GLU A 639 32.79 22.64 -16.04
C GLU A 639 32.52 22.90 -17.52
N ALA A 640 32.00 21.91 -18.24
CA ALA A 640 31.69 22.07 -19.66
C ALA A 640 30.60 23.13 -19.90
N ALA A 641 29.61 23.25 -19.01
CA ALA A 641 28.54 24.23 -19.18
C ALA A 641 29.00 25.68 -19.05
N ALA A 642 30.24 25.95 -18.62
CA ALA A 642 30.78 27.29 -18.49
C ALA A 642 30.82 28.07 -19.83
N ASP A 643 30.98 27.39 -20.96
CA ASP A 643 31.12 28.02 -22.29
C ASP A 643 30.24 27.43 -23.39
N ARG A 644 29.57 26.28 -23.15
CA ARG A 644 28.73 25.61 -24.16
C ARG A 644 27.45 25.04 -23.57
N LEU A 645 26.57 24.56 -24.45
CA LEU A 645 25.36 23.86 -24.06
C LEU A 645 25.68 22.38 -23.79
N VAL A 646 25.27 21.90 -22.61
CA VAL A 646 25.52 20.55 -22.11
C VAL A 646 24.20 19.91 -21.70
N TYR A 647 24.04 18.62 -21.99
CA TYR A 647 23.04 17.75 -21.42
C TYR A 647 23.71 16.83 -20.41
N GLU A 648 23.41 17.03 -19.13
CA GLU A 648 23.89 16.15 -18.04
C GLU A 648 23.03 14.88 -18.00
N ALA A 649 23.61 13.75 -18.40
CA ALA A 649 22.88 12.51 -18.62
C ALA A 649 22.28 11.90 -17.35
N MET A 650 22.96 12.02 -16.20
CA MET A 650 22.48 11.48 -14.91
C MET A 650 21.27 12.24 -14.37
N ALA A 651 21.32 13.58 -14.40
CA ALA A 651 20.25 14.43 -13.90
C ALA A 651 19.17 14.73 -14.96
N GLY A 652 19.44 14.45 -16.24
CA GLY A 652 18.50 14.65 -17.34
C GLY A 652 18.15 16.12 -17.61
N ARG A 653 19.11 17.04 -17.39
CA ARG A 653 18.90 18.48 -17.52
C ARG A 653 19.88 19.12 -18.50
N PHE A 654 19.45 20.21 -19.12
CA PHE A 654 20.32 21.05 -19.97
C PHE A 654 20.93 22.18 -19.14
N LEU A 655 22.22 22.39 -19.32
CA LEU A 655 23.01 23.43 -18.66
C LEU A 655 23.75 24.23 -19.74
N GLY A 656 23.86 25.54 -19.55
CA GLY A 656 24.69 26.40 -20.37
C GLY A 656 25.37 27.49 -19.54
N PRO A 657 26.04 28.45 -20.19
CA PRO A 657 26.89 29.45 -19.50
C PRO A 657 26.15 30.31 -18.46
N ALA A 658 24.82 30.45 -18.62
CA ALA A 658 23.95 31.19 -17.72
C ALA A 658 23.22 30.30 -16.68
N GLY A 659 23.60 29.02 -16.54
CA GLY A 659 22.94 28.04 -15.69
C GLY A 659 21.94 27.16 -16.45
N PRO A 660 20.79 26.77 -15.85
CA PRO A 660 19.80 25.91 -16.50
C PRO A 660 19.35 26.44 -17.87
N ALA A 661 19.39 25.58 -18.88
CA ALA A 661 19.06 25.91 -20.26
C ALA A 661 17.84 25.13 -20.77
N ALA A 662 17.23 25.61 -21.85
CA ALA A 662 16.18 24.88 -22.56
C ALA A 662 16.80 23.90 -23.58
N ALA A 663 16.06 22.85 -23.92
CA ALA A 663 16.47 21.92 -24.98
C ALA A 663 16.51 22.64 -26.35
N PRO A 664 17.57 22.44 -27.17
CA PRO A 664 17.61 23.00 -28.52
C PRO A 664 16.71 22.21 -29.47
N ALA A 665 16.08 22.86 -30.46
CA ALA A 665 15.28 22.13 -31.45
C ALA A 665 16.17 21.39 -32.45
N GLN A 666 17.34 21.95 -32.77
CA GLN A 666 18.29 21.38 -33.71
C GLN A 666 19.74 21.59 -33.22
N ALA A 667 20.55 20.54 -33.28
CA ALA A 667 22.00 20.59 -33.07
C ALA A 667 22.74 20.15 -34.35
N ASP A 668 23.71 20.92 -34.83
CA ASP A 668 24.49 20.52 -36.01
C ASP A 668 25.44 19.35 -35.71
N LEU A 669 25.89 19.24 -34.46
CA LEU A 669 26.70 18.15 -33.93
C LEU A 669 26.33 17.84 -32.46
N VAL A 670 26.14 16.56 -32.14
CA VAL A 670 26.01 16.07 -30.75
C VAL A 670 27.25 15.25 -30.39
N ARG A 671 27.92 15.58 -29.29
CA ARG A 671 29.05 14.79 -28.74
C ARG A 671 28.59 13.99 -27.54
N PHE A 672 28.62 12.67 -27.66
CA PHE A 672 28.40 11.75 -26.55
C PHE A 672 29.72 11.47 -25.84
N LEU A 673 29.93 12.16 -24.71
CA LEU A 673 31.07 11.98 -23.80
C LEU A 673 30.67 11.04 -22.66
N VAL A 674 30.13 9.88 -23.03
CA VAL A 674 29.60 8.85 -22.12
C VAL A 674 30.03 7.48 -22.63
N HIS A 675 29.95 6.45 -21.77
CA HIS A 675 30.25 5.08 -22.18
C HIS A 675 29.38 4.65 -23.38
N PRO A 676 29.91 3.94 -24.39
CA PRO A 676 29.17 3.58 -25.60
C PRO A 676 27.84 2.87 -25.37
N ASP A 677 27.76 1.98 -24.38
CA ASP A 677 26.53 1.25 -24.04
C ASP A 677 25.42 2.15 -23.44
N LEU A 678 25.76 3.38 -23.03
CA LEU A 678 24.81 4.36 -22.49
C LEU A 678 24.25 5.29 -23.57
N VAL A 679 24.95 5.41 -24.71
CA VAL A 679 24.60 6.32 -25.81
C VAL A 679 23.18 6.10 -26.32
N PRO A 680 22.67 4.87 -26.51
CA PRO A 680 21.29 4.67 -26.97
C PRO A 680 20.25 5.29 -26.04
N ALA A 681 20.43 5.16 -24.72
CA ALA A 681 19.51 5.75 -23.73
C ALA A 681 19.54 7.29 -23.77
N ASP A 682 20.73 7.88 -23.92
CA ASP A 682 20.88 9.33 -24.00
C ASP A 682 20.35 9.91 -25.31
N ALA A 683 20.56 9.21 -26.43
CA ALA A 683 19.99 9.57 -27.73
C ALA A 683 18.45 9.55 -27.70
N ILE A 684 17.85 8.55 -27.04
CA ILE A 684 16.40 8.51 -26.80
C ILE A 684 15.95 9.74 -25.99
N ALA A 685 16.67 10.07 -24.92
CA ALA A 685 16.34 11.18 -24.02
C ALA A 685 16.50 12.58 -24.65
N LEU A 686 17.37 12.73 -25.65
CA LEU A 686 17.45 13.92 -26.49
C LEU A 686 16.28 13.97 -27.50
N HIS A 687 16.03 12.86 -28.19
CA HIS A 687 14.97 12.76 -29.20
C HIS A 687 13.57 12.99 -28.62
N SER A 688 13.28 12.42 -27.44
CA SER A 688 12.03 12.60 -26.68
C SER A 688 11.78 14.07 -26.29
N ARG A 689 12.86 14.83 -26.03
CA ARG A 689 12.78 16.27 -25.72
C ARG A 689 12.76 17.16 -26.96
N GLY A 690 12.59 16.56 -28.14
CA GLY A 690 12.47 17.27 -29.41
C GLY A 690 13.80 17.72 -30.01
N VAL A 691 14.93 17.31 -29.44
CA VAL A 691 16.25 17.60 -30.05
C VAL A 691 16.39 16.77 -31.31
N ARG A 692 16.70 17.42 -32.42
CA ARG A 692 17.10 16.78 -33.68
C ARG A 692 18.56 17.12 -33.94
N TRP A 693 19.29 16.23 -34.59
CA TRP A 693 20.68 16.49 -34.92
C TRP A 693 21.04 16.08 -36.35
N THR A 694 21.98 16.82 -36.94
CA THR A 694 22.50 16.53 -38.28
C THR A 694 23.64 15.50 -38.21
N ARG A 695 24.51 15.63 -37.19
CA ARG A 695 25.64 14.74 -36.93
C ARG A 695 25.70 14.42 -35.45
N ALA A 696 26.25 13.25 -35.12
CA ALA A 696 26.60 12.89 -33.76
C ALA A 696 28.00 12.24 -33.78
N VAL A 697 28.71 12.24 -32.65
CA VAL A 697 30.01 11.56 -32.46
C VAL A 697 30.08 11.08 -31.00
N GLY A 698 30.55 9.86 -30.76
CA GLY A 698 30.95 9.40 -29.43
C GLY A 698 32.43 9.68 -29.21
N VAL A 699 32.82 10.29 -28.08
CA VAL A 699 34.22 10.51 -27.73
C VAL A 699 34.45 9.92 -26.34
N TRP A 700 35.27 8.88 -26.26
CA TRP A 700 35.54 8.15 -25.04
C TRP A 700 37.05 8.10 -24.77
N ASP A 701 37.61 9.28 -24.47
CA ASP A 701 38.86 9.48 -23.72
C ASP A 701 38.95 10.96 -23.29
N GLY A 702 39.34 11.22 -22.04
CA GLY A 702 39.38 12.54 -21.41
C GLY A 702 40.48 13.46 -21.94
N GLU A 703 41.58 12.92 -22.49
CA GLU A 703 42.69 13.73 -23.05
C GLU A 703 42.36 14.32 -24.43
N VAL A 704 41.39 13.76 -25.17
CA VAL A 704 41.06 14.17 -26.55
C VAL A 704 39.99 15.29 -26.58
N ALA A 705 39.16 15.40 -25.56
CA ALA A 705 38.05 16.37 -25.50
C ALA A 705 38.51 17.84 -25.52
N GLY A 706 39.72 18.15 -25.04
CA GLY A 706 40.28 19.50 -25.02
C GLY A 706 40.91 19.98 -26.33
N GLY A 707 41.10 19.10 -27.33
CA GLY A 707 41.87 19.40 -28.56
C GLY A 707 41.04 19.66 -29.83
N LEU A 708 39.71 19.55 -29.77
CA LEU A 708 38.83 19.61 -30.94
C LEU A 708 38.33 21.04 -31.19
N ASN A 709 38.70 21.65 -32.34
CA ASN A 709 38.28 22.99 -32.74
C ASN A 709 37.34 22.99 -33.97
N GLY A 710 36.67 24.12 -34.21
CA GLY A 710 35.54 24.27 -35.14
C GLY A 710 35.80 23.98 -36.62
N ASP A 711 37.07 23.83 -37.03
CA ASP A 711 37.47 23.54 -38.41
C ASP A 711 37.83 22.06 -38.66
N THR A 712 37.58 21.17 -37.68
CA THR A 712 37.87 19.74 -37.85
C THR A 712 36.88 19.13 -38.85
N VAL A 713 37.32 18.96 -40.10
CA VAL A 713 36.57 18.33 -41.20
C VAL A 713 36.22 16.90 -40.80
N GLY A 714 34.94 16.55 -40.93
CA GLY A 714 34.32 15.38 -40.30
C GLY A 714 35.04 14.06 -40.57
N LEU A 715 35.29 13.33 -39.49
CA LEU A 715 35.61 11.91 -39.54
C LEU A 715 34.39 11.14 -39.01
N SER A 716 33.95 10.18 -39.83
CA SER A 716 32.85 9.26 -39.59
C SER A 716 33.01 8.48 -38.28
N PHE A 717 31.92 7.85 -37.81
CA PHE A 717 31.89 6.83 -36.74
C PHE A 717 32.69 5.53 -37.05
N VAL A 718 33.68 5.63 -37.92
CA VAL A 718 34.70 4.63 -38.21
C VAL A 718 35.98 5.43 -38.34
N ASP A 719 36.64 5.64 -37.21
CA ASP A 719 38.08 5.49 -37.07
C ASP A 719 38.36 5.64 -35.58
N GLU A 720 38.70 4.51 -34.97
CA GLU A 720 39.33 4.43 -33.67
C GLU A 720 40.49 5.44 -33.57
N VAL A 721 40.48 6.32 -32.56
CA VAL A 721 41.74 6.89 -32.08
C VAL A 721 42.36 5.86 -31.13
N TRP A 722 43.14 4.93 -31.66
CA TRP A 722 44.11 4.19 -30.85
C TRP A 722 45.35 5.08 -30.70
N ALA A 723 45.65 5.49 -29.47
CA ALA A 723 47.01 5.88 -29.10
C ALA A 723 47.69 4.66 -28.45
N PRO A 724 48.90 4.25 -28.89
CA PRO A 724 49.62 3.14 -28.28
C PRO A 724 50.07 3.50 -26.85
N ALA A 725 50.07 2.50 -25.97
CA ALA A 725 50.28 2.64 -24.53
C ALA A 725 51.62 3.31 -24.11
N ALA A 726 51.48 4.31 -23.22
CA ALA A 726 52.29 4.68 -22.02
C ALA A 726 53.78 5.08 -22.15
N PRO A 727 54.39 5.84 -21.18
CA PRO A 727 53.94 6.07 -19.80
C PRO A 727 54.10 7.48 -19.16
N ALA A 728 53.51 7.60 -17.95
CA ALA A 728 53.91 8.41 -16.78
C ALA A 728 53.36 9.84 -16.60
N SER A 729 52.27 9.92 -15.83
CA SER A 729 52.17 10.58 -14.51
C SER A 729 50.93 11.47 -14.34
N PHE A 730 49.98 10.98 -13.54
CA PHE A 730 49.17 11.87 -12.72
C PHE A 730 49.04 11.24 -11.32
N ARG A 731 49.76 11.81 -10.36
CA ARG A 731 49.55 11.56 -8.93
C ARG A 731 48.54 12.60 -8.42
N PRO A 732 47.63 12.23 -7.50
CA PRO A 732 46.67 13.15 -6.91
C PRO A 732 47.40 14.12 -5.96
N VAL A 733 47.17 15.42 -6.11
CA VAL A 733 47.62 16.41 -5.13
C VAL A 733 46.71 16.31 -3.91
N ARG A 734 47.13 15.50 -2.93
CA ARG A 734 46.69 15.63 -1.54
C ARG A 734 47.36 16.86 -0.94
N GLY A 735 46.58 17.67 -0.24
CA GLY A 735 47.07 18.84 0.49
C GLY A 735 48.13 18.47 1.54
N GLN A 736 49.10 19.37 1.70
CA GLN A 736 49.96 19.43 2.87
C GLN A 736 49.97 20.86 3.42
N ALA A 737 49.77 20.93 4.73
CA ALA A 737 49.86 22.11 5.58
C ALA A 737 51.26 22.77 5.52
N PRO A 738 51.39 24.05 5.92
CA PRO A 738 52.66 24.76 5.85
C PRO A 738 53.58 24.35 7.00
N VAL A 739 54.88 24.19 6.71
CA VAL A 739 55.93 24.05 7.73
C VAL A 739 56.76 25.32 7.77
N ALA A 740 57.01 25.76 9.00
CA ALA A 740 57.69 26.97 9.40
C ALA A 740 59.13 27.12 8.86
N ALA A 741 59.48 28.38 8.60
CA ALA A 741 60.71 29.03 9.06
C ALA A 741 60.38 30.52 9.29
#